data_AF-A0A6J6GZ08-F1
#
_entry.id   AF-A0A6J6GZ08-F1
#
_cell.length_a   1.000
_cell.length_b   1.000
_cell.length_c   1.000
_cell.angle_alpha   90.00
_cell.angle_beta   90.00
_cell.angle_gamma   90.00
#
_symmetry.space_group_name_H-M   'P 1'
#
loop_
_entity.id
_entity.type
_entity.pdbx_description
1 polymer ?
#
loop_
_entity_poly.entity_id
_entity_poly.type
_entity_poly.pdbx_seq_one_letter_code
_entity_poly.pdbx_strand_id
1 'polypeptide(L)'
;MGAEGQSGLGFISVLMNWLTSLPTAALLLIVLVVVGSISVLLYLLINRQVGDHREHAGMAAAAYMTALGSLFAILTGFLINSEYSTLRDARQIVGTEAAASSRLASATEGLPSVDGSAIQVRLGRYLRDVSTDDWEALADGDAQDSPAFLSLRELQSTVFSISSRPYVPAATTGAMDSAVAELTSSRRDLISLASSEMPFQLFALSAIAGLALIVNAMFVALRTGGGTAYVAVGIIVIVALDLALILGISAPFRGPFVVDKGPVQSMSEEVLQGVYLPWVGPGSTIATDAGTCRADPRGCLTIEAGDSIQLGALLRVGADSMGIGRDSRRGIDLAIDYLDAEFDGAPGMLMGHPVAVVAADDQCSAEGGREGAERILLGSRMVAAVGTSCSGAALGAAEPIFSRAGIPLMSAQNTAPGLTSIEKPGSTYARTAPNDLIQGSVVADFVVNGLSAKTVSVISDGTVYSEQLGQTFVDRLGSIGATALPTVIAPKGSDFSAIARSIVESGADAVYMPVNSPVCEDLMDAIAETPGGGGIAVVTSDACVNSDVVSSAARVNAYASGPDITALGKKPFYSEQYEKAYISTFGGQPLSVWNTSAFDATNLLFDSIQRIAVLGSDGSISIPRSALIEAIRVINGYRGVSNQMVCKPTGDCAQSATIAVYRAPFWPVGPSAAISEPVFSKTETLAAVVARN
;
A
#
# COMPACT_ATOMS: atom_id res chain seq x y z
N MET A 1 49.45 -37.85 17.43
CA MET A 1 49.06 -37.00 18.58
C MET A 1 48.08 -35.92 18.10
N GLY A 2 46.85 -36.29 17.70
CA GLY A 2 45.95 -35.33 17.04
C GLY A 2 44.43 -35.57 17.24
N ALA A 3 44.02 -36.44 18.15
CA ALA A 3 42.60 -36.78 18.34
C ALA A 3 42.03 -36.39 19.73
N GLU A 4 42.86 -36.13 20.75
CA GLU A 4 42.38 -35.73 22.10
C GLU A 4 42.19 -34.22 22.27
N GLY A 5 42.70 -33.39 21.35
CA GLY A 5 42.56 -31.93 21.41
C GLY A 5 41.21 -31.39 20.92
N GLN A 6 40.49 -32.14 20.07
CA GLN A 6 39.21 -31.71 19.51
C GLN A 6 38.01 -31.97 20.44
N SER A 7 38.08 -32.98 21.32
CA SER A 7 36.99 -33.30 22.25
C SER A 7 36.88 -32.32 23.43
N GLY A 8 38.02 -31.79 23.91
CA GLY A 8 38.05 -30.81 25.00
C GLY A 8 37.52 -29.43 24.60
N LEU A 9 37.82 -28.97 23.37
CA LEU A 9 37.32 -27.69 22.85
C LEU A 9 35.81 -27.72 22.60
N GLY A 10 35.26 -28.83 22.10
CA GLY A 10 33.81 -29.00 21.91
C GLY A 10 33.00 -29.04 23.21
N PHE A 11 33.58 -29.57 24.30
CA PHE A 11 32.91 -29.51 25.61
C PHE A 11 32.87 -28.09 26.18
N ILE A 12 33.94 -27.31 25.99
CA ILE A 12 34.02 -25.92 26.47
C ILE A 12 33.02 -25.04 25.73
N SER A 13 32.88 -25.18 24.40
CA SER A 13 31.89 -24.41 23.64
C SER A 13 30.44 -24.72 24.05
N VAL A 14 30.10 -25.99 24.26
CA VAL A 14 28.77 -26.41 24.74
C VAL A 14 28.49 -25.86 26.14
N LEU A 15 29.47 -25.92 27.04
CA LEU A 15 29.34 -25.38 28.40
C LEU A 15 29.19 -23.84 28.39
N MET A 16 29.95 -23.15 27.54
CA MET A 16 29.85 -21.69 27.41
C MET A 16 28.50 -21.27 26.84
N ASN A 17 28.02 -21.94 25.79
CA ASN A 17 26.70 -21.68 25.21
C ASN A 17 25.57 -21.89 26.24
N TRP A 18 25.68 -22.94 27.07
CA TRP A 18 24.72 -23.16 28.15
C TRP A 18 24.78 -22.05 29.20
N LEU A 19 25.98 -21.66 29.65
CA LEU A 19 26.14 -20.62 30.68
C LEU A 19 25.63 -19.25 30.21
N THR A 20 25.90 -18.85 28.97
CA THR A 20 25.49 -17.55 28.44
C THR A 20 23.99 -17.47 28.12
N SER A 21 23.31 -18.62 28.00
CA SER A 21 21.85 -18.67 27.82
C SER A 21 21.04 -18.46 29.11
N LEU A 22 21.70 -18.49 30.28
CA LEU A 22 21.01 -18.40 31.57
C LEU A 22 20.55 -16.96 31.89
N PRO A 23 19.39 -16.79 32.57
CA PRO A 23 18.98 -15.50 33.11
C PRO A 23 20.03 -14.92 34.05
N THR A 24 20.16 -13.59 34.12
CA THR A 24 21.19 -12.89 34.92
C THR A 24 21.29 -13.41 36.35
N ALA A 25 20.14 -13.59 37.01
CA ALA A 25 20.08 -14.04 38.38
C ALA A 25 20.58 -15.50 38.55
N ALA A 26 20.28 -16.37 37.59
CA ALA A 26 20.73 -17.76 37.61
C ALA A 26 22.23 -17.86 37.32
N LEU A 27 22.72 -17.12 36.32
CA LEU A 27 24.17 -17.03 36.02
C LEU A 27 24.95 -16.51 37.22
N LEU A 28 24.51 -15.40 37.82
CA LEU A 28 25.13 -14.82 39.01
C LEU A 28 25.14 -15.81 40.17
N LEU A 29 24.01 -16.49 40.43
CA LEU A 29 23.91 -17.47 41.51
C LEU A 29 24.82 -18.67 41.26
N ILE A 30 24.88 -19.19 40.04
CA ILE A 30 25.75 -20.31 39.67
C ILE A 30 27.22 -19.92 39.83
N VAL A 31 27.64 -18.76 39.31
CA VAL A 31 29.03 -18.30 39.43
C VAL A 31 29.38 -18.05 40.90
N LEU A 32 28.49 -17.43 41.70
CA LEU A 32 28.69 -17.24 43.14
C LEU A 32 28.81 -18.56 43.89
N VAL A 33 27.97 -19.55 43.59
CA VAL A 33 28.01 -20.88 44.22
C VAL A 33 29.27 -21.63 43.81
N VAL A 34 29.68 -21.60 42.55
CA VAL A 34 30.88 -22.28 42.06
C VAL A 34 32.13 -21.63 42.63
N VAL A 35 32.29 -20.32 42.49
CA VAL A 35 33.45 -19.58 43.04
C VAL A 35 33.47 -19.70 44.56
N GLY A 36 32.31 -19.61 45.23
CA GLY A 36 32.18 -19.81 46.67
C GLY A 36 32.54 -21.22 47.13
N SER A 37 32.12 -22.26 46.41
CA SER A 37 32.43 -23.67 46.73
C SER A 37 33.90 -23.99 46.52
N ILE A 38 34.48 -23.52 45.41
CA ILE A 38 35.92 -23.59 45.15
C ILE A 38 36.67 -22.85 46.27
N SER A 39 36.16 -21.69 46.68
CA SER A 39 36.75 -20.89 47.74
C SER A 39 36.74 -21.62 49.09
N VAL A 40 35.62 -22.24 49.47
CA VAL A 40 35.51 -23.04 50.71
C VAL A 40 36.45 -24.24 50.65
N LEU A 41 36.53 -24.95 49.53
CA LEU A 41 37.44 -26.08 49.35
C LEU A 41 38.91 -25.65 49.50
N LEU A 42 39.30 -24.57 48.83
CA LEU A 42 40.65 -24.01 48.92
C LEU A 42 40.96 -23.54 50.34
N TYR A 43 40.02 -22.89 51.01
CA TYR A 43 40.18 -22.50 52.40
C TYR A 43 40.44 -23.71 53.30
N LEU A 44 39.68 -24.80 53.16
CA LEU A 44 39.88 -26.03 53.94
C LEU A 44 41.24 -26.68 53.65
N LEU A 45 41.66 -26.72 52.38
CA LEU A 45 42.95 -27.27 51.96
C LEU A 45 44.12 -26.44 52.51
N ILE A 46 44.08 -25.11 52.33
CA ILE A 46 45.09 -24.18 52.83
C ILE A 46 45.14 -24.24 54.37
N ASN A 47 44.00 -24.22 55.04
CA ASN A 47 43.92 -24.30 56.51
C ASN A 47 44.51 -25.61 57.06
N ARG A 48 44.34 -26.72 56.33
CA ARG A 48 44.93 -28.03 56.65
C ARG A 48 46.44 -28.06 56.41
N GLN A 49 46.93 -27.40 55.37
CA GLN A 49 48.33 -27.51 54.93
C GLN A 49 49.28 -26.50 55.60
N VAL A 50 48.78 -25.31 55.98
CA VAL A 50 49.60 -24.21 56.51
C VAL A 50 49.95 -24.36 57.99
N GLY A 51 49.18 -25.13 58.76
CA GLY A 51 49.49 -25.48 60.16
C GLY A 51 49.87 -24.27 61.02
N ASP A 52 51.06 -24.31 61.65
CA ASP A 52 51.59 -23.24 62.52
C ASP A 52 52.22 -22.04 61.76
N HIS A 53 52.36 -22.09 60.43
CA HIS A 53 53.03 -21.05 59.64
C HIS A 53 52.10 -19.94 59.14
N ARG A 54 50.89 -19.81 59.73
CA ARG A 54 49.84 -18.88 59.28
C ARG A 54 50.26 -17.42 59.28
N GLU A 55 51.07 -17.02 60.26
CA GLU A 55 51.49 -15.63 60.42
C GLU A 55 52.45 -15.19 59.29
N HIS A 56 53.45 -16.01 58.95
CA HIS A 56 54.38 -15.76 57.85
C HIS A 56 53.67 -15.77 56.49
N ALA A 57 52.81 -16.77 56.25
CA ALA A 57 52.08 -16.88 54.99
C ALA A 57 51.11 -15.70 54.78
N GLY A 58 50.41 -15.25 55.82
CA GLY A 58 49.51 -14.10 55.74
C GLY A 58 50.23 -12.75 55.58
N MET A 59 51.46 -12.59 56.13
CA MET A 59 52.28 -11.40 55.87
C MET A 59 52.74 -11.33 54.41
N ALA A 60 53.22 -12.44 53.86
CA ALA A 60 53.60 -12.51 52.45
C ALA A 60 52.40 -12.27 51.52
N ALA A 61 51.25 -12.87 51.84
CA ALA A 61 50.01 -12.66 51.09
C ALA A 61 49.61 -11.18 51.04
N ALA A 62 49.55 -10.52 52.19
CA ALA A 62 49.20 -9.10 52.30
C ALA A 62 50.08 -8.18 51.42
N ALA A 63 51.37 -8.51 51.24
CA ALA A 63 52.28 -7.75 50.38
C ALA A 63 51.94 -7.86 48.87
N TYR A 64 51.34 -8.98 48.44
CA TYR A 64 50.98 -9.22 47.04
C TYR A 64 49.53 -8.84 46.70
N MET A 65 48.68 -8.54 47.70
CA MET A 65 47.27 -8.19 47.51
C MET A 65 47.06 -7.07 46.49
N THR A 66 47.82 -5.98 46.59
CA THR A 66 47.71 -4.85 45.65
C THR A 66 48.13 -5.24 44.24
N ALA A 67 49.20 -6.03 44.09
CA ALA A 67 49.70 -6.45 42.78
C ALA A 67 48.70 -7.39 42.06
N LEU A 68 48.19 -8.39 42.78
CA LEU A 68 47.19 -9.34 42.24
C LEU A 68 45.85 -8.65 41.96
N GLY A 69 45.41 -7.75 42.84
CA GLY A 69 44.20 -6.96 42.64
C GLY A 69 44.31 -6.05 41.42
N SER A 70 45.47 -5.40 41.23
CA SER A 70 45.74 -4.53 40.07
C SER A 70 45.77 -5.33 38.76
N LEU A 71 46.42 -6.50 38.77
CA LEU A 71 46.47 -7.39 37.59
C LEU A 71 45.07 -7.88 37.21
N PHE A 72 44.29 -8.35 38.19
CA PHE A 72 42.90 -8.77 37.97
C PHE A 72 42.06 -7.62 37.43
N ALA A 73 42.14 -6.43 38.03
CA ALA A 73 41.41 -5.24 37.59
C ALA A 73 41.76 -4.79 36.17
N ILE A 74 43.05 -4.85 35.78
CA ILE A 74 43.49 -4.49 34.43
C ILE A 74 42.97 -5.51 33.39
N LEU A 75 43.10 -6.80 33.67
CA LEU A 75 42.67 -7.86 32.74
C LEU A 75 41.15 -7.88 32.57
N THR A 76 40.41 -7.82 33.69
CA THR A 76 38.94 -7.75 33.66
C THR A 76 38.46 -6.46 33.02
N GLY A 77 39.07 -5.31 33.31
CA GLY A 77 38.73 -4.03 32.67
C GLY A 77 38.93 -4.05 31.16
N PHE A 78 40.03 -4.62 30.66
CA PHE A 78 40.26 -4.79 29.23
C PHE A 78 39.22 -5.72 28.58
N LEU A 79 38.93 -6.86 29.22
CA LEU A 79 37.99 -7.84 28.69
C LEU A 79 36.55 -7.30 28.69
N ILE A 80 36.11 -6.66 29.77
CA ILE A 80 34.81 -5.98 29.84
C ILE A 80 34.70 -4.92 28.74
N ASN A 81 35.74 -4.10 28.54
CA ASN A 81 35.72 -3.09 27.48
C ASN A 81 35.67 -3.71 26.07
N SER A 82 36.38 -4.82 25.85
CA SER A 82 36.34 -5.57 24.59
C SER A 82 34.94 -6.11 24.30
N GLU A 83 34.35 -6.86 25.23
CA GLU A 83 33.01 -7.44 25.07
C GLU A 83 31.92 -6.36 24.98
N TYR A 84 32.06 -5.27 25.75
CA TYR A 84 31.15 -4.13 25.66
C TYR A 84 31.26 -3.40 24.32
N SER A 85 32.45 -3.39 23.70
CA SER A 85 32.62 -2.90 22.32
C SER A 85 31.83 -3.75 21.34
N THR A 86 31.96 -5.08 21.40
CA THR A 86 31.20 -6.02 20.56
C THR A 86 29.69 -5.81 20.70
N LEU A 87 29.20 -5.64 21.93
CA LEU A 87 27.79 -5.34 22.20
C LEU A 87 27.35 -3.98 21.63
N ARG A 88 28.22 -2.95 21.71
CA ARG A 88 27.95 -1.63 21.14
C ARG A 88 27.92 -1.68 19.61
N ASP A 89 28.84 -2.40 19.00
CA ASP A 89 28.93 -2.57 17.56
C ASP A 89 27.68 -3.29 17.04
N ALA A 90 27.23 -4.34 17.72
CA ALA A 90 25.99 -5.04 17.40
C ALA A 90 24.76 -4.10 17.45
N ARG A 91 24.65 -3.26 18.50
CA ARG A 91 23.57 -2.25 18.59
C ARG A 91 23.65 -1.22 17.46
N GLN A 92 24.86 -0.78 17.10
CA GLN A 92 25.05 0.16 16.01
C GLN A 92 24.63 -0.44 14.68
N ILE A 93 24.98 -1.71 14.41
CA ILE A 93 24.60 -2.37 13.15
C ILE A 93 23.08 -2.54 13.07
N VAL A 94 22.40 -2.94 14.14
CA VAL A 94 20.92 -3.00 14.17
C VAL A 94 20.29 -1.63 13.91
N GLY A 95 20.87 -0.55 14.46
CA GLY A 95 20.43 0.81 14.17
C GLY A 95 20.63 1.22 12.70
N THR A 96 21.78 0.87 12.12
CA THR A 96 22.07 1.08 10.69
C THR A 96 21.10 0.32 9.81
N GLU A 97 20.77 -0.91 10.19
CA GLU A 97 19.81 -1.74 9.49
C GLU A 97 18.42 -1.11 9.46
N ALA A 98 17.91 -0.69 10.63
CA ALA A 98 16.63 0.01 10.71
C ALA A 98 16.64 1.32 9.89
N ALA A 99 17.75 2.07 9.93
CA ALA A 99 17.90 3.28 9.13
C ALA A 99 17.93 3.00 7.61
N ALA A 100 18.56 1.91 7.18
CA ALA A 100 18.58 1.48 5.78
C ALA A 100 17.19 1.01 5.31
N SER A 101 16.44 0.31 6.17
CA SER A 101 15.04 -0.03 5.92
C SER A 101 14.16 1.22 5.76
N SER A 102 14.33 2.23 6.61
CA SER A 102 13.62 3.50 6.50
C SER A 102 13.95 4.24 5.19
N ARG A 103 15.23 4.26 4.79
CA ARG A 103 15.64 4.85 3.50
C ARG A 103 15.05 4.09 2.31
N LEU A 104 15.04 2.75 2.36
CA LEU A 104 14.43 1.94 1.31
C LEU A 104 12.92 2.22 1.22
N ALA A 105 12.22 2.23 2.35
CA ALA A 105 10.80 2.54 2.42
C ALA A 105 10.51 3.94 1.85
N SER A 106 11.27 4.96 2.27
CA SER A 106 11.13 6.33 1.74
C SER A 106 11.42 6.43 0.24
N ALA A 107 12.39 5.66 -0.28
CA ALA A 107 12.71 5.64 -1.71
C ALA A 107 11.55 5.10 -2.55
N THR A 108 10.66 4.28 -1.98
CA THR A 108 9.47 3.77 -2.68
C THR A 108 8.41 4.84 -2.96
N GLU A 109 8.45 6.00 -2.29
CA GLU A 109 7.52 7.11 -2.56
C GLU A 109 7.65 7.66 -3.98
N GLY A 110 8.83 7.51 -4.58
CA GLY A 110 9.12 7.88 -5.97
C GLY A 110 8.60 6.88 -7.01
N LEU A 111 7.99 5.77 -6.59
CA LEU A 111 7.52 4.69 -7.46
C LEU A 111 5.99 4.72 -7.65
N PRO A 112 5.46 4.06 -8.70
CA PRO A 112 4.05 3.69 -8.78
C PRO A 112 3.61 2.87 -7.56
N SER A 113 2.33 2.97 -7.16
CA SER A 113 1.81 2.33 -5.94
C SER A 113 1.98 0.81 -5.92
N VAL A 114 1.91 0.15 -7.08
CA VAL A 114 2.09 -1.31 -7.24
C VAL A 114 3.53 -1.72 -6.96
N ASP A 115 4.51 -0.95 -7.43
CA ASP A 115 5.92 -1.28 -7.24
C ASP A 115 6.43 -0.87 -5.86
N GLY A 116 5.97 0.29 -5.38
CA GLY A 116 6.26 0.74 -4.04
C GLY A 116 5.68 -0.21 -2.99
N SER A 117 4.45 -0.70 -3.19
CA SER A 117 3.85 -1.69 -2.30
C SER A 117 4.54 -3.06 -2.40
N ALA A 118 4.95 -3.50 -3.59
CA ALA A 118 5.69 -4.75 -3.74
C ALA A 118 7.01 -4.75 -2.93
N ILE A 119 7.76 -3.65 -2.98
CA ILE A 119 8.98 -3.48 -2.18
C ILE A 119 8.64 -3.41 -0.68
N GLN A 120 7.63 -2.62 -0.28
CA GLN A 120 7.27 -2.49 1.13
C GLN A 120 6.70 -3.76 1.76
N VAL A 121 5.95 -4.58 1.01
CA VAL A 121 5.48 -5.89 1.48
C VAL A 121 6.66 -6.83 1.75
N ARG A 122 7.64 -6.87 0.84
CA ARG A 122 8.86 -7.69 1.03
C ARG A 122 9.75 -7.17 2.13
N LEU A 123 9.86 -5.85 2.28
CA LEU A 123 10.56 -5.21 3.39
C LEU A 123 9.87 -5.51 4.73
N GLY A 124 8.53 -5.44 4.77
CA GLY A 124 7.74 -5.77 5.96
C GLY A 124 7.86 -7.24 6.36
N ARG A 125 7.87 -8.17 5.39
CA ARG A 125 8.14 -9.59 5.63
C ARG A 125 9.55 -9.79 6.20
N TYR A 126 10.56 -9.20 5.56
CA TYR A 126 11.93 -9.25 6.06
C TYR A 126 12.04 -8.75 7.51
N LEU A 127 11.55 -7.55 7.80
CA LEU A 127 11.60 -6.95 9.14
C LEU A 127 10.86 -7.79 10.19
N ARG A 128 9.76 -8.44 9.79
CA ARG A 128 9.03 -9.37 10.65
C ARG A 128 9.87 -10.59 10.98
N ASP A 129 10.36 -11.31 9.97
CA ASP A 129 11.17 -12.53 10.15
C ASP A 129 12.44 -12.25 10.97
N VAL A 130 13.02 -11.07 10.75
CA VAL A 130 14.12 -10.53 11.55
C VAL A 130 13.71 -10.36 13.02
N SER A 131 12.54 -9.78 13.31
CA SER A 131 12.08 -9.54 14.67
C SER A 131 11.56 -10.77 15.43
N THR A 132 11.12 -11.82 14.70
CA THR A 132 10.49 -13.02 15.25
C THR A 132 11.47 -14.17 15.45
N ASP A 133 12.24 -14.51 14.41
CA ASP A 133 12.98 -15.76 14.33
C ASP A 133 14.51 -15.53 14.30
N ASP A 134 14.96 -14.40 13.77
CA ASP A 134 16.38 -14.17 13.51
C ASP A 134 17.22 -13.92 14.77
N TRP A 135 16.65 -13.35 15.84
CA TRP A 135 17.36 -13.16 17.11
C TRP A 135 17.73 -14.50 17.75
N GLU A 136 16.87 -15.52 17.64
CA GLU A 136 17.15 -16.85 18.16
C GLU A 136 18.20 -17.58 17.30
N ALA A 137 18.13 -17.42 15.98
CA ALA A 137 19.11 -17.99 15.06
C ALA A 137 20.51 -17.34 15.18
N LEU A 138 20.59 -16.00 15.32
CA LEU A 138 21.85 -15.28 15.61
C LEU A 138 22.47 -15.73 16.93
N ALA A 139 21.61 -15.97 17.89
CA ALA A 139 21.97 -16.46 19.20
C ALA A 139 22.56 -17.89 19.11
N ASP A 140 22.04 -18.76 18.22
CA ASP A 140 22.56 -20.12 17.96
C ASP A 140 23.78 -20.19 17.06
N GLY A 141 24.11 -19.10 16.35
CA GLY A 141 25.15 -19.12 15.30
C GLY A 141 24.65 -19.67 13.95
N ASP A 142 23.36 -19.97 13.85
CA ASP A 142 22.69 -20.54 12.67
C ASP A 142 21.90 -19.48 11.88
N ALA A 143 22.24 -18.20 12.03
CA ALA A 143 21.56 -17.09 11.36
C ALA A 143 21.56 -17.17 9.82
N GLN A 144 22.40 -18.01 9.21
CA GLN A 144 22.35 -18.27 7.76
C GLN A 144 21.15 -19.12 7.35
N ASP A 145 20.60 -19.92 8.29
CA ASP A 145 19.43 -20.79 8.09
C ASP A 145 18.11 -20.10 8.50
N SER A 146 18.18 -18.86 8.98
CA SER A 146 17.03 -18.06 9.36
C SER A 146 16.15 -17.69 8.14
N PRO A 147 14.81 -17.71 8.29
CA PRO A 147 13.89 -17.22 7.25
C PRO A 147 14.20 -15.79 6.78
N ALA A 148 14.76 -14.96 7.67
CA ALA A 148 15.16 -13.59 7.36
C ALA A 148 16.18 -13.51 6.21
N PHE A 149 17.07 -14.49 6.08
CA PHE A 149 18.05 -14.54 4.99
C PHE A 149 17.38 -14.73 3.62
N LEU A 150 16.37 -15.60 3.56
CA LEU A 150 15.58 -15.82 2.34
C LEU A 150 14.73 -14.59 2.01
N SER A 151 14.08 -14.00 3.01
CA SER A 151 13.27 -12.79 2.83
C SER A 151 14.10 -11.59 2.38
N LEU A 152 15.35 -11.45 2.86
CA LEU A 152 16.28 -10.42 2.37
C LEU A 152 16.64 -10.64 0.91
N ARG A 153 16.88 -11.90 0.50
CA ARG A 153 17.19 -12.23 -0.89
C ARG A 153 16.00 -11.95 -1.82
N GLU A 154 14.79 -12.25 -1.37
CA GLU A 154 13.56 -11.93 -2.12
C GLU A 154 13.34 -10.41 -2.24
N LEU A 155 13.63 -9.66 -1.16
CA LEU A 155 13.62 -8.20 -1.19
C LEU A 155 14.65 -7.65 -2.17
N GLN A 156 15.89 -8.15 -2.14
CA GLN A 156 16.96 -7.76 -3.08
C GLN A 156 16.56 -8.00 -4.53
N SER A 157 16.01 -9.18 -4.84
CA SER A 157 15.59 -9.50 -6.21
C SER A 157 14.44 -8.62 -6.67
N THR A 158 13.49 -8.31 -5.78
CA THR A 158 12.36 -7.43 -6.06
C THR A 158 12.84 -6.01 -6.34
N VAL A 159 13.74 -5.48 -5.50
CA VAL A 159 14.31 -4.14 -5.69
C VAL A 159 15.12 -4.07 -6.98
N PHE A 160 15.97 -5.06 -7.26
CA PHE A 160 16.75 -5.10 -8.51
C PHE A 160 15.85 -5.18 -9.76
N SER A 161 14.79 -5.99 -9.70
CA SER A 161 13.80 -6.12 -10.78
C SER A 161 13.08 -4.80 -11.04
N ILE A 162 12.71 -4.07 -9.99
CA ILE A 162 12.00 -2.79 -10.12
C ILE A 162 12.97 -1.67 -10.49
N SER A 163 14.17 -1.63 -9.90
CA SER A 163 15.16 -0.56 -10.10
C SER A 163 15.77 -0.56 -11.51
N SER A 164 15.76 -1.71 -12.19
CA SER A 164 16.14 -1.85 -13.60
C SER A 164 15.05 -1.46 -14.60
N ARG A 165 13.85 -1.09 -14.14
CA ARG A 165 12.75 -0.72 -15.04
C ARG A 165 12.98 0.67 -15.67
N PRO A 166 12.68 0.85 -16.96
CA PRO A 166 13.01 2.09 -17.68
C PRO A 166 12.39 3.39 -17.13
N TYR A 167 11.28 3.30 -16.41
CA TYR A 167 10.57 4.48 -15.86
C TYR A 167 11.10 4.94 -14.50
N VAL A 168 11.99 4.18 -13.85
CA VAL A 168 12.51 4.54 -12.53
C VAL A 168 13.65 5.56 -12.71
N PRO A 169 13.55 6.76 -12.10
CA PRO A 169 14.62 7.75 -12.19
C PRO A 169 15.93 7.21 -11.59
N ALA A 170 17.07 7.53 -12.21
CA ALA A 170 18.38 7.08 -11.74
C ALA A 170 18.68 7.46 -10.28
N ALA A 171 18.13 8.58 -9.79
CA ALA A 171 18.22 8.98 -8.39
C ALA A 171 17.46 8.00 -7.46
N THR A 172 16.28 7.56 -7.86
CA THR A 172 15.46 6.57 -7.13
C THR A 172 16.10 5.19 -7.18
N THR A 173 16.61 4.77 -8.34
CA THR A 173 17.40 3.54 -8.49
C THR A 173 18.62 3.55 -7.55
N GLY A 174 19.40 4.63 -7.55
CA GLY A 174 20.56 4.76 -6.67
C GLY A 174 20.21 4.75 -5.18
N ALA A 175 19.09 5.35 -4.79
CA ALA A 175 18.60 5.33 -3.41
C ALA A 175 18.16 3.92 -2.98
N MET A 176 17.43 3.20 -3.84
CA MET A 176 17.00 1.82 -3.55
C MET A 176 18.17 0.84 -3.50
N ASP A 177 19.06 0.89 -4.49
CA ASP A 177 20.20 -0.01 -4.59
C ASP A 177 21.18 0.20 -3.41
N SER A 178 21.44 1.46 -3.03
CA SER A 178 22.28 1.77 -1.87
C SER A 178 21.66 1.29 -0.56
N ALA A 179 20.35 1.51 -0.35
CA ALA A 179 19.66 1.07 0.85
C ALA A 179 19.65 -0.47 0.97
N VAL A 180 19.38 -1.20 -0.12
CA VAL A 180 19.45 -2.67 -0.12
C VAL A 180 20.87 -3.18 0.08
N ALA A 181 21.88 -2.54 -0.53
CA ALA A 181 23.28 -2.91 -0.33
C ALA A 181 23.69 -2.76 1.15
N GLU A 182 23.24 -1.69 1.80
CA GLU A 182 23.53 -1.42 3.21
C GLU A 182 22.80 -2.39 4.16
N LEU A 183 21.54 -2.77 3.86
CA LEU A 183 20.84 -3.86 4.55
C LEU A 183 21.61 -5.18 4.45
N THR A 184 22.09 -5.48 3.25
CA THR A 184 22.85 -6.70 2.97
C THR A 184 24.18 -6.73 3.72
N SER A 185 24.89 -5.60 3.74
CA SER A 185 26.14 -5.46 4.49
C SER A 185 25.90 -5.62 5.98
N SER A 186 24.93 -4.88 6.52
CA SER A 186 24.59 -4.91 7.95
C SER A 186 24.25 -6.32 8.41
N ARG A 187 23.50 -7.08 7.61
CA ARG A 187 23.16 -8.47 7.93
C ARG A 187 24.39 -9.39 7.92
N ARG A 188 25.31 -9.24 6.97
CA ARG A 188 26.57 -10.00 6.95
C ARG A 188 27.45 -9.68 8.15
N ASP A 189 27.51 -8.41 8.53
CA ASP A 189 28.28 -7.96 9.69
C ASP A 189 27.69 -8.51 11.01
N LEU A 190 26.36 -8.54 11.14
CA LEU A 190 25.68 -9.18 12.28
C LEU A 190 25.98 -10.68 12.37
N ILE A 191 25.92 -11.41 11.25
CA ILE A 191 26.23 -12.85 11.21
C ILE A 191 27.69 -13.09 11.58
N SER A 192 28.62 -12.28 11.06
CA SER A 192 30.04 -12.37 11.40
C SER A 192 30.28 -12.10 12.90
N LEU A 193 29.59 -11.12 13.47
CA LEU A 193 29.71 -10.74 14.88
C LEU A 193 29.07 -11.80 15.79
N ALA A 194 27.95 -12.40 15.39
CA ALA A 194 27.33 -13.53 16.09
C ALA A 194 28.23 -14.77 16.12
N SER A 195 29.02 -14.98 15.07
CA SER A 195 30.02 -16.08 15.01
C SER A 195 31.33 -15.78 15.75
N SER A 196 31.49 -14.58 16.32
CA SER A 196 32.73 -14.21 17.01
C SER A 196 32.76 -14.79 18.42
N GLU A 197 33.76 -15.63 18.70
CA GLU A 197 33.97 -16.20 20.04
C GLU A 197 34.73 -15.23 20.95
N MET A 198 34.36 -15.21 22.24
CA MET A 198 35.14 -14.51 23.27
C MET A 198 36.61 -14.99 23.22
N PRO A 199 37.62 -14.11 23.35
CA PRO A 199 39.02 -14.50 23.43
C PRO A 199 39.28 -15.32 24.71
N PHE A 200 39.07 -16.63 24.61
CA PHE A 200 39.08 -17.57 25.74
C PHE A 200 40.38 -17.50 26.54
N GLN A 201 41.50 -17.21 25.88
CA GLN A 201 42.80 -17.06 26.54
C GLN A 201 42.80 -15.89 27.54
N LEU A 202 42.18 -14.75 27.20
CA LEU A 202 42.09 -13.59 28.09
C LEU A 202 41.11 -13.83 29.24
N PHE A 203 40.01 -14.54 28.97
CA PHE A 203 39.09 -14.98 30.00
C PHE A 203 39.74 -15.93 31.01
N ALA A 204 40.46 -16.95 30.52
CA ALA A 204 41.20 -17.89 31.35
C ALA A 204 42.25 -17.19 32.22
N LEU A 205 43.01 -16.24 31.66
CA LEU A 205 43.97 -15.44 32.43
C LEU A 205 43.29 -14.59 33.51
N SER A 206 42.14 -13.99 33.21
CA SER A 206 41.35 -13.22 34.18
C SER A 206 40.81 -14.10 35.31
N ALA A 207 40.30 -15.29 34.99
CA ALA A 207 39.84 -16.26 35.98
C ALA A 207 40.99 -16.77 36.88
N ILE A 208 42.17 -17.03 36.30
CA ILE A 208 43.37 -17.41 37.07
C ILE A 208 43.82 -16.28 38.00
N ALA A 209 43.83 -15.03 37.53
CA ALA A 209 44.17 -13.87 38.35
C ALA A 209 43.17 -13.67 39.51
N GLY A 210 41.87 -13.86 39.25
CA GLY A 210 40.82 -13.82 40.27
C GLY A 210 40.97 -14.94 41.31
N LEU A 211 41.29 -16.16 40.87
CA LEU A 211 41.58 -17.28 41.76
C LEU A 211 42.80 -17.01 42.64
N ALA A 212 43.87 -16.47 42.06
CA ALA A 212 45.08 -16.08 42.80
C ALA A 212 44.78 -15.01 43.86
N LEU A 213 43.92 -14.04 43.53
CA LEU A 213 43.46 -13.01 44.46
C LEU A 213 42.62 -13.60 45.61
N ILE A 214 41.72 -14.53 45.31
CA ILE A 214 40.90 -15.25 46.31
C ILE A 214 41.80 -16.06 47.27
N VAL A 215 42.74 -16.83 46.72
CA VAL A 215 43.70 -17.62 47.50
C VAL A 215 44.52 -16.70 48.42
N ASN A 216 45.01 -15.58 47.88
CA ASN A 216 45.77 -14.60 48.66
C ASN A 216 44.92 -13.99 49.80
N ALA A 217 43.68 -13.63 49.52
CA ALA A 217 42.74 -13.12 50.52
C ALA A 217 42.45 -14.14 51.65
N MET A 218 42.46 -15.44 51.36
CA MET A 218 42.31 -16.50 52.38
C MET A 218 43.51 -16.59 53.32
N PHE A 219 44.74 -16.49 52.78
CA PHE A 219 45.94 -16.46 53.62
C PHE A 219 45.94 -15.26 54.57
N VAL A 220 45.45 -14.11 54.11
CA VAL A 220 45.23 -12.93 54.96
C VAL A 220 44.16 -13.22 56.02
N ALA A 221 43.02 -13.79 55.64
CA ALA A 221 41.93 -14.11 56.58
C ALA A 221 42.34 -15.14 57.67
N LEU A 222 43.19 -16.11 57.33
CA LEU A 222 43.72 -17.10 58.28
C LEU A 222 44.68 -16.48 59.31
N ARG A 223 45.34 -15.36 58.98
CA ARG A 223 46.26 -14.65 59.89
C ARG A 223 45.52 -13.82 60.94
N THR A 224 44.48 -13.10 60.55
CA THR A 224 43.78 -12.12 61.39
C THR A 224 42.58 -12.67 62.15
N GLY A 225 42.26 -13.96 61.97
CA GLY A 225 41.16 -14.65 62.66
C GLY A 225 39.78 -14.40 62.02
N GLY A 226 38.72 -14.99 62.59
CA GLY A 226 37.37 -14.96 62.02
C GLY A 226 36.79 -13.54 61.82
N GLY A 227 37.33 -12.55 62.53
CA GLY A 227 36.91 -11.15 62.47
C GLY A 227 37.31 -10.38 61.21
N THR A 228 38.06 -10.96 60.26
CA THR A 228 38.33 -10.33 58.94
C THR A 228 37.85 -11.17 57.77
N ALA A 229 37.15 -12.28 58.05
CA ALA A 229 36.63 -13.19 57.05
C ALA A 229 35.67 -12.49 56.07
N TYR A 230 34.99 -11.42 56.51
CA TYR A 230 34.13 -10.60 55.65
C TYR A 230 34.88 -9.92 54.50
N VAL A 231 36.17 -9.58 54.64
CA VAL A 231 36.97 -8.97 53.56
C VAL A 231 37.25 -10.00 52.46
N ALA A 232 37.60 -11.23 52.83
CA ALA A 232 37.78 -12.32 51.88
C ALA A 232 36.48 -12.67 51.17
N VAL A 233 35.35 -12.68 51.89
CA VAL A 233 34.01 -12.85 51.30
C VAL A 233 33.70 -11.72 50.31
N GLY A 234 34.01 -10.46 50.65
CA GLY A 234 33.83 -9.33 49.74
C GLY A 234 34.62 -9.48 48.43
N ILE A 235 35.87 -9.95 48.50
CA ILE A 235 36.71 -10.19 47.32
C ILE A 235 36.17 -11.35 46.48
N ILE A 236 35.74 -12.44 47.12
CA ILE A 236 35.11 -13.58 46.44
C ILE A 236 33.86 -13.12 45.67
N VAL A 237 33.03 -12.29 46.29
CA VAL A 237 31.84 -11.72 45.65
C VAL A 237 32.24 -10.82 44.48
N ILE A 238 33.20 -9.92 44.63
CA ILE A 238 33.65 -9.03 43.54
C ILE A 238 34.17 -9.85 42.36
N VAL A 239 35.06 -10.82 42.59
CA VAL A 239 35.61 -11.68 41.52
C VAL A 239 34.48 -12.46 40.83
N ALA A 240 33.53 -13.01 41.60
CA ALA A 240 32.39 -13.72 41.04
C ALA A 240 31.48 -12.80 40.22
N LEU A 241 31.23 -11.57 40.67
CA LEU A 241 30.44 -10.57 39.95
C LEU A 241 31.12 -10.13 38.66
N ASP A 242 32.44 -9.87 38.68
CA ASP A 242 33.20 -9.47 37.49
C ASP A 242 33.22 -10.58 36.44
N LEU A 243 33.47 -11.84 36.85
CA LEU A 243 33.44 -12.99 35.94
C LEU A 243 32.02 -13.25 35.39
N ALA A 244 30.98 -13.11 36.22
CA ALA A 244 29.60 -13.23 35.77
C ALA A 244 29.20 -12.09 34.82
N LEU A 245 29.71 -10.87 35.04
CA LEU A 245 29.49 -9.73 34.16
C LEU A 245 30.15 -9.94 32.80
N ILE A 246 31.39 -10.43 32.79
CA ILE A 246 32.10 -10.77 31.54
C ILE A 246 31.31 -11.79 30.72
N LEU A 247 30.87 -12.89 31.36
CA LEU A 247 30.05 -13.92 30.71
C LEU A 247 28.67 -13.40 30.28
N GLY A 248 28.12 -12.43 31.01
CA GLY A 248 26.82 -11.83 30.68
C GLY A 248 26.87 -10.89 29.48
N ILE A 249 28.01 -10.24 29.21
CA ILE A 249 28.18 -9.29 28.10
C ILE A 249 28.63 -10.03 26.82
N SER A 250 29.31 -11.16 26.94
CA SER A 250 29.96 -11.85 25.81
C SER A 250 29.02 -12.49 24.79
N ALA A 251 27.72 -12.44 25.02
CA ALA A 251 26.72 -12.95 24.09
C ALA A 251 25.74 -11.82 23.73
N PRO A 252 26.00 -11.03 22.67
CA PRO A 252 25.17 -9.87 22.34
C PRO A 252 23.73 -10.22 21.94
N PHE A 253 23.47 -11.47 21.57
CA PHE A 253 22.16 -11.98 21.18
C PHE A 253 21.55 -12.96 22.20
N ARG A 254 22.24 -13.26 23.32
CA ARG A 254 21.77 -14.18 24.37
C ARG A 254 22.01 -13.65 25.78
N GLY A 255 21.17 -14.07 26.71
CA GLY A 255 21.40 -13.81 28.12
C GLY A 255 20.95 -12.41 28.56
N PRO A 256 21.67 -11.75 29.49
CA PRO A 256 21.13 -10.61 30.24
C PRO A 256 21.33 -9.24 29.59
N PHE A 257 22.28 -9.11 28.67
CA PHE A 257 22.63 -7.85 28.00
C PHE A 257 22.48 -7.97 26.49
N VAL A 258 21.25 -8.21 26.04
CA VAL A 258 20.92 -8.45 24.63
C VAL A 258 20.78 -7.13 23.85
N VAL A 259 21.08 -7.17 22.56
CA VAL A 259 20.74 -6.11 21.60
C VAL A 259 19.23 -6.00 21.49
N ASP A 260 18.71 -4.79 21.67
CA ASP A 260 17.28 -4.51 21.56
C ASP A 260 16.81 -4.63 20.10
N LYS A 261 15.73 -5.38 19.89
CA LYS A 261 15.05 -5.48 18.59
C LYS A 261 14.09 -4.32 18.31
N GLY A 262 13.84 -3.47 19.30
CA GLY A 262 12.94 -2.32 19.24
C GLY A 262 13.06 -1.45 17.98
N PRO A 263 14.26 -1.06 17.51
CA PRO A 263 14.41 -0.26 16.30
C PRO A 263 13.87 -0.95 15.04
N VAL A 264 14.14 -2.26 14.89
CA VAL A 264 13.68 -3.05 13.73
C VAL A 264 12.20 -3.38 13.86
N GLN A 265 11.73 -3.64 15.07
CA GLN A 265 10.31 -3.88 15.34
C GLN A 265 9.46 -2.63 15.08
N SER A 266 9.92 -1.45 15.52
CA SER A 266 9.25 -0.17 15.24
C SER A 266 9.20 0.09 13.74
N MET A 267 10.31 -0.15 13.04
CA MET A 267 10.36 -0.04 11.58
C MET A 267 9.40 -1.03 10.90
N SER A 268 9.30 -2.28 11.38
CA SER A 268 8.34 -3.27 10.88
C SER A 268 6.91 -2.75 11.02
N GLU A 269 6.57 -2.22 12.20
CA GLU A 269 5.26 -1.63 12.48
C GLU A 269 4.98 -0.43 11.56
N GLU A 270 5.93 0.48 11.36
CA GLU A 270 5.77 1.64 10.48
C GLU A 270 5.58 1.26 9.00
N VAL A 271 6.34 0.29 8.49
CA VAL A 271 6.18 -0.21 7.11
C VAL A 271 4.84 -0.93 6.94
N LEU A 272 4.47 -1.80 7.89
CA LEU A 272 3.20 -2.53 7.85
C LEU A 272 1.98 -1.61 8.02
N GLN A 273 2.14 -0.48 8.72
CA GLN A 273 1.13 0.57 8.83
C GLN A 273 1.09 1.50 7.61
N GLY A 274 1.98 1.31 6.63
CA GLY A 274 2.00 2.09 5.38
C GLY A 274 2.48 3.53 5.54
N VAL A 275 3.27 3.83 6.59
CA VAL A 275 3.78 5.18 6.92
C VAL A 275 4.58 5.80 5.77
N TYR A 276 5.20 4.97 4.93
CA TYR A 276 6.10 5.36 3.85
C TYR A 276 5.48 5.23 2.45
N LEU A 277 4.19 4.91 2.34
CA LEU A 277 3.47 5.01 1.07
C LEU A 277 3.11 6.48 0.84
N PRO A 278 3.06 6.98 -0.42
CA PRO A 278 2.52 8.31 -0.69
C PRO A 278 1.15 8.42 -0.03
N TRP A 279 1.08 9.29 0.98
CA TRP A 279 0.00 9.44 1.94
C TRP A 279 -1.40 9.20 1.36
N VAL A 280 -2.05 8.14 1.85
CA VAL A 280 -3.51 8.02 1.95
C VAL A 280 -3.82 8.30 3.42
N GLY A 281 -4.24 9.53 3.73
CA GLY A 281 -4.36 9.97 5.13
C GLY A 281 -5.33 9.18 6.01
N PRO A 282 -5.28 9.41 7.35
CA PRO A 282 -5.93 8.58 8.35
C PRO A 282 -7.39 9.03 8.57
N GLY A 283 -8.35 8.29 8.02
CA GLY A 283 -9.43 7.81 8.90
C GLY A 283 -8.86 6.60 9.62
N SER A 284 -9.12 6.44 10.92
CA SER A 284 -8.66 5.30 11.74
C SER A 284 -8.40 4.07 10.88
N THR A 285 -7.18 3.53 10.89
CA THR A 285 -6.92 2.17 10.42
C THR A 285 -8.10 1.35 10.92
N ILE A 286 -8.95 0.89 10.01
CA ILE A 286 -10.02 -0.01 10.38
C ILE A 286 -9.25 -1.28 10.72
N ALA A 287 -8.82 -1.39 11.98
CA ALA A 287 -8.15 -2.55 12.50
C ALA A 287 -9.22 -3.63 12.57
N THR A 288 -9.45 -4.29 11.44
CA THR A 288 -10.43 -5.35 11.32
C THR A 288 -9.84 -6.59 11.96
N ASP A 289 -10.36 -6.96 13.11
CA ASP A 289 -10.15 -8.24 13.75
C ASP A 289 -11.43 -9.09 13.67
N ALA A 290 -11.37 -10.33 14.16
CA ALA A 290 -12.56 -11.19 14.23
C ALA A 290 -13.69 -10.58 15.10
N GLY A 291 -13.38 -9.62 15.99
CA GLY A 291 -14.36 -8.85 16.76
C GLY A 291 -15.11 -7.81 15.91
N THR A 292 -14.41 -7.20 14.95
CA THR A 292 -14.94 -6.16 14.06
C THR A 292 -16.03 -6.72 13.15
N CYS A 293 -15.87 -7.94 12.61
CA CYS A 293 -16.93 -8.60 11.84
C CYS A 293 -18.18 -8.92 12.66
N ARG A 294 -18.06 -9.20 13.97
CA ARG A 294 -19.21 -9.44 14.85
C ARG A 294 -19.96 -8.16 15.22
N ALA A 295 -19.26 -7.01 15.24
CA ALA A 295 -19.82 -5.72 15.64
C ALA A 295 -20.30 -4.86 14.45
N ASP A 296 -20.06 -5.28 13.19
CA ASP A 296 -20.41 -4.48 12.02
C ASP A 296 -21.94 -4.32 11.88
N PRO A 297 -22.47 -3.08 11.88
CA PRO A 297 -23.91 -2.83 11.86
C PRO A 297 -24.59 -3.22 10.54
N ARG A 298 -23.83 -3.38 9.45
CA ARG A 298 -24.31 -3.87 8.14
C ARG A 298 -23.97 -5.34 7.91
N GLY A 299 -23.42 -6.01 8.92
CA GLY A 299 -23.01 -7.40 8.86
C GLY A 299 -21.67 -7.61 8.15
N CYS A 300 -21.20 -8.85 8.21
CA CYS A 300 -19.96 -9.29 7.62
C CYS A 300 -20.24 -10.38 6.58
N LEU A 301 -19.61 -10.27 5.42
CA LEU A 301 -19.67 -11.29 4.36
C LEU A 301 -18.50 -12.26 4.56
N THR A 302 -18.81 -13.52 4.81
CA THR A 302 -17.80 -14.58 4.87
C THR A 302 -17.74 -15.34 3.56
N ILE A 303 -16.51 -15.59 3.09
CA ILE A 303 -16.19 -16.33 1.88
C ILE A 303 -15.29 -17.48 2.30
N GLU A 304 -15.82 -18.70 2.20
CA GLU A 304 -15.12 -19.92 2.57
C GLU A 304 -13.93 -20.18 1.64
N ALA A 305 -12.92 -20.89 2.13
CA ALA A 305 -11.73 -21.21 1.34
C ALA A 305 -12.10 -21.88 0.01
N GLY A 306 -11.60 -21.33 -1.09
CA GLY A 306 -11.89 -21.81 -2.45
C GLY A 306 -13.19 -21.30 -3.08
N ASP A 307 -14.09 -20.66 -2.33
CA ASP A 307 -15.25 -19.97 -2.90
C ASP A 307 -14.83 -18.69 -3.63
N SER A 308 -15.63 -18.27 -4.61
CA SER A 308 -15.38 -17.03 -5.36
C SER A 308 -15.92 -15.78 -4.66
N ILE A 309 -15.17 -14.68 -4.82
CA ILE A 309 -15.62 -13.34 -4.47
C ILE A 309 -16.56 -12.85 -5.58
N GLN A 310 -17.82 -12.60 -5.24
CA GLN A 310 -18.83 -12.17 -6.20
C GLN A 310 -18.76 -10.64 -6.37
N LEU A 311 -18.39 -10.17 -7.57
CA LEU A 311 -18.36 -8.77 -7.96
C LEU A 311 -19.49 -8.48 -8.96
N GLY A 312 -20.28 -7.44 -8.72
CA GLY A 312 -21.39 -7.07 -9.58
C GLY A 312 -20.92 -6.22 -10.74
N ALA A 313 -21.46 -6.45 -11.94
CA ALA A 313 -21.32 -5.55 -13.08
C ALA A 313 -22.71 -5.15 -13.56
N LEU A 314 -23.17 -3.95 -13.17
CA LEU A 314 -24.46 -3.41 -13.60
C LEU A 314 -24.20 -2.40 -14.71
N LEU A 315 -24.14 -2.89 -15.95
CA LEU A 315 -23.64 -2.13 -17.10
C LEU A 315 -24.59 -2.30 -18.28
N ARG A 316 -24.65 -1.31 -19.17
CA ARG A 316 -25.42 -1.41 -20.42
C ARG A 316 -24.77 -2.42 -21.37
N VAL A 317 -25.26 -3.67 -21.39
CA VAL A 317 -24.62 -4.81 -22.11
C VAL A 317 -25.51 -5.52 -23.14
N GLY A 318 -26.74 -5.06 -23.37
CA GLY A 318 -27.64 -5.62 -24.39
C GLY A 318 -27.10 -5.58 -25.83
N ALA A 319 -27.79 -6.23 -26.77
CA ALA A 319 -27.39 -6.28 -28.19
C ALA A 319 -27.22 -4.88 -28.84
N ASP A 320 -27.94 -3.88 -28.31
CA ASP A 320 -27.87 -2.46 -28.70
C ASP A 320 -26.95 -1.63 -27.78
N SER A 321 -26.04 -2.27 -27.03
CA SER A 321 -25.03 -1.60 -26.22
C SER A 321 -23.91 -1.07 -27.13
N MET A 322 -24.07 0.20 -27.53
CA MET A 322 -23.19 1.05 -28.36
C MET A 322 -21.79 1.24 -27.75
N GLY A 323 -21.08 0.15 -27.48
CA GLY A 323 -19.70 0.12 -27.00
C GLY A 323 -19.50 0.40 -25.50
N ILE A 324 -20.16 1.39 -24.90
CA ILE A 324 -19.76 1.94 -23.57
C ILE A 324 -19.79 0.95 -22.41
N GLY A 325 -20.85 0.15 -22.25
CA GLY A 325 -20.94 -0.82 -21.15
C GLY A 325 -20.05 -2.04 -21.40
N ARG A 326 -19.89 -2.43 -22.67
CA ARG A 326 -18.91 -3.44 -23.09
C ARG A 326 -17.48 -2.98 -22.79
N ASP A 327 -17.15 -1.72 -23.06
CA ASP A 327 -15.83 -1.14 -22.84
C ASP A 327 -15.47 -1.07 -21.35
N SER A 328 -16.42 -0.68 -20.50
CA SER A 328 -16.22 -0.76 -19.05
C SER A 328 -16.15 -2.18 -18.53
N ARG A 329 -16.90 -3.13 -19.12
CA ARG A 329 -16.74 -4.54 -18.78
C ARG A 329 -15.32 -5.03 -19.07
N ARG A 330 -14.73 -4.63 -20.20
CA ARG A 330 -13.32 -4.91 -20.54
C ARG A 330 -12.35 -4.33 -19.51
N GLY A 331 -12.61 -3.12 -19.01
CA GLY A 331 -11.83 -2.52 -17.92
C GLY A 331 -11.90 -3.32 -16.60
N ILE A 332 -13.09 -3.83 -16.25
CA ILE A 332 -13.27 -4.74 -15.10
C ILE A 332 -12.49 -6.05 -15.30
N ASP A 333 -12.62 -6.66 -16.48
CA ASP A 333 -11.95 -7.93 -16.78
C ASP A 333 -10.41 -7.77 -16.73
N LEU A 334 -9.86 -6.67 -17.26
CA LEU A 334 -8.43 -6.36 -17.14
C LEU A 334 -7.98 -6.10 -15.70
N ALA A 335 -8.82 -5.51 -14.85
CA ALA A 335 -8.49 -5.35 -13.43
C ALA A 335 -8.44 -6.68 -12.69
N ILE A 336 -9.22 -7.67 -13.12
CA ILE A 336 -9.19 -9.03 -12.58
C ILE A 336 -7.96 -9.80 -13.09
N ASP A 337 -7.63 -9.67 -14.38
CA ASP A 337 -6.37 -10.16 -14.98
C ASP A 337 -5.18 -9.65 -14.15
N TYR A 338 -5.12 -8.33 -13.94
CA TYR A 338 -4.02 -7.66 -13.22
C TYR A 338 -3.91 -7.91 -11.71
N LEU A 339 -4.74 -8.77 -11.10
CA LEU A 339 -4.69 -9.03 -9.66
C LEU A 339 -3.35 -9.65 -9.19
N ASP A 340 -2.64 -10.34 -10.07
CA ASP A 340 -1.29 -10.88 -9.83
C ASP A 340 -0.17 -9.98 -10.37
N ALA A 341 -0.53 -8.75 -10.79
CA ALA A 341 0.32 -7.74 -11.41
C ALA A 341 0.85 -8.10 -12.80
N GLU A 342 0.23 -9.05 -13.49
CA GLU A 342 0.52 -9.41 -14.88
C GLU A 342 -0.70 -9.16 -15.79
N PHE A 343 -0.46 -9.04 -17.10
CA PHE A 343 -1.53 -9.01 -18.11
C PHE A 343 -1.27 -10.17 -19.06
N ASP A 344 -1.64 -11.37 -18.62
CA ASP A 344 -1.42 -12.61 -19.38
C ASP A 344 -2.71 -13.16 -20.02
N GLY A 345 -3.84 -12.49 -19.77
CA GLY A 345 -5.16 -12.86 -20.26
C GLY A 345 -5.84 -13.92 -19.39
N ALA A 346 -5.26 -14.30 -18.25
CA ALA A 346 -5.86 -15.15 -17.25
C ALA A 346 -6.27 -14.34 -16.01
N PRO A 347 -7.43 -14.63 -15.40
CA PRO A 347 -7.85 -13.91 -14.21
C PRO A 347 -6.93 -14.25 -13.02
N GLY A 348 -6.39 -13.22 -12.36
CA GLY A 348 -5.69 -13.36 -11.08
C GLY A 348 -6.63 -13.66 -9.91
N MET A 349 -6.06 -13.77 -8.72
CA MET A 349 -6.78 -14.16 -7.49
C MET A 349 -6.71 -13.05 -6.44
N LEU A 350 -7.86 -12.68 -5.87
CA LEU A 350 -7.92 -11.70 -4.79
C LEU A 350 -7.90 -12.44 -3.45
N MET A 351 -6.83 -12.26 -2.68
CA MET A 351 -6.63 -12.91 -1.37
C MET A 351 -6.75 -14.44 -1.41
N GLY A 352 -6.34 -15.07 -2.51
CA GLY A 352 -6.43 -16.53 -2.70
C GLY A 352 -7.79 -17.03 -3.20
N HIS A 353 -8.72 -16.12 -3.52
CA HIS A 353 -10.04 -16.45 -4.05
C HIS A 353 -10.22 -15.96 -5.50
N PRO A 354 -10.90 -16.73 -6.37
CA PRO A 354 -11.25 -16.26 -7.70
C PRO A 354 -12.31 -15.16 -7.62
N VAL A 355 -12.26 -14.19 -8.52
CA VAL A 355 -13.30 -13.17 -8.66
C VAL A 355 -14.31 -13.59 -9.72
N ALA A 356 -15.57 -13.76 -9.31
CA ALA A 356 -16.67 -14.08 -10.21
C ALA A 356 -17.52 -12.84 -10.48
N VAL A 357 -17.63 -12.44 -11.74
CA VAL A 357 -18.42 -11.27 -12.14
C VAL A 357 -19.87 -11.67 -12.44
N VAL A 358 -20.81 -11.15 -11.65
CA VAL A 358 -22.26 -11.31 -11.88
C VAL A 358 -22.79 -10.08 -12.57
N ALA A 359 -23.24 -10.23 -13.82
CA ALA A 359 -23.62 -9.11 -14.66
C ALA A 359 -25.13 -8.95 -14.84
N ALA A 360 -25.58 -7.70 -14.88
CA ALA A 360 -26.91 -7.33 -15.34
C ALA A 360 -26.90 -6.10 -16.24
N ASP A 361 -27.90 -6.05 -17.13
CA ASP A 361 -28.14 -4.90 -17.99
C ASP A 361 -28.92 -3.85 -17.21
N ASP A 362 -28.40 -2.63 -17.14
CA ASP A 362 -29.04 -1.49 -16.51
C ASP A 362 -30.03 -0.76 -17.43
N GLN A 363 -30.03 -1.13 -18.73
CA GLN A 363 -30.88 -0.59 -19.78
C GLN A 363 -30.84 0.95 -19.88
N CYS A 364 -29.83 1.60 -19.32
CA CYS A 364 -29.71 3.05 -19.21
C CYS A 364 -30.96 3.74 -18.61
N SER A 365 -31.72 3.07 -17.73
CA SER A 365 -32.96 3.60 -17.16
C SER A 365 -33.07 3.31 -15.67
N ALA A 366 -33.84 4.12 -14.92
CA ALA A 366 -34.02 3.90 -13.50
C ALA A 366 -34.66 2.54 -13.20
N GLU A 367 -35.63 2.11 -14.03
CA GLU A 367 -36.26 0.80 -13.88
C GLU A 367 -35.30 -0.34 -14.19
N GLY A 368 -34.56 -0.26 -15.30
CA GLY A 368 -33.55 -1.27 -15.66
C GLY A 368 -32.42 -1.35 -14.62
N GLY A 369 -31.99 -0.22 -14.08
CA GLY A 369 -31.03 -0.16 -12.97
C GLY A 369 -31.55 -0.85 -11.72
N ARG A 370 -32.82 -0.63 -11.36
CA ARG A 370 -33.48 -1.28 -10.22
C ARG A 370 -33.59 -2.79 -10.41
N GLU A 371 -34.16 -3.24 -11.53
CA GLU A 371 -34.33 -4.66 -11.85
C GLU A 371 -32.99 -5.39 -11.96
N GLY A 372 -32.00 -4.77 -12.61
CA GLY A 372 -30.67 -5.31 -12.73
C GLY A 372 -29.96 -5.44 -11.38
N ALA A 373 -30.08 -4.42 -10.52
CA ALA A 373 -29.56 -4.45 -9.16
C ALA A 373 -30.23 -5.57 -8.32
N GLU A 374 -31.56 -5.68 -8.36
CA GLU A 374 -32.31 -6.74 -7.68
C GLU A 374 -31.82 -8.12 -8.13
N ARG A 375 -31.61 -8.31 -9.44
CA ARG A 375 -31.13 -9.58 -10.01
C ARG A 375 -29.72 -9.95 -9.57
N ILE A 376 -28.75 -9.03 -9.59
CA ILE A 376 -27.37 -9.35 -9.19
C ILE A 376 -27.22 -9.52 -7.68
N LEU A 377 -28.13 -8.94 -6.89
CA LEU A 377 -28.13 -9.09 -5.43
C LEU A 377 -28.91 -10.32 -4.94
N LEU A 378 -29.52 -11.12 -5.82
CA LEU A 378 -30.15 -12.38 -5.44
C LEU A 378 -29.12 -13.32 -4.76
N GLY A 379 -29.36 -13.66 -3.50
CA GLY A 379 -28.45 -14.50 -2.70
C GLY A 379 -27.32 -13.75 -1.98
N SER A 380 -27.21 -12.42 -2.16
CA SER A 380 -26.45 -11.42 -1.38
C SER A 380 -24.97 -11.71 -1.02
N ARG A 381 -24.33 -12.76 -1.56
CA ARG A 381 -22.88 -12.99 -1.44
C ARG A 381 -22.02 -11.96 -2.19
N MET A 382 -22.67 -10.96 -2.80
CA MET A 382 -22.04 -9.84 -3.49
C MET A 382 -21.24 -8.97 -2.54
N VAL A 383 -19.97 -8.74 -2.86
CA VAL A 383 -19.08 -7.87 -2.04
C VAL A 383 -19.27 -6.40 -2.38
N ALA A 384 -19.38 -6.09 -3.67
CA ALA A 384 -19.52 -4.75 -4.23
C ALA A 384 -20.00 -4.88 -5.68
N ALA A 385 -20.37 -3.77 -6.30
CA ALA A 385 -20.65 -3.72 -7.73
C ALA A 385 -19.98 -2.53 -8.41
N VAL A 386 -19.59 -2.71 -9.67
CA VAL A 386 -19.16 -1.65 -10.58
C VAL A 386 -20.31 -1.32 -11.53
N GLY A 387 -20.68 -0.04 -11.60
CA GLY A 387 -21.83 0.46 -12.36
C GLY A 387 -22.47 1.69 -11.70
N THR A 388 -23.51 2.29 -12.27
CA THR A 388 -24.17 1.92 -13.53
C THR A 388 -23.46 2.52 -14.74
N SER A 389 -23.84 2.14 -15.96
CA SER A 389 -23.35 2.81 -17.18
C SER A 389 -23.95 4.21 -17.31
N CYS A 390 -25.26 4.36 -17.06
CA CYS A 390 -25.93 5.65 -17.17
C CYS A 390 -26.33 6.24 -15.82
N SER A 391 -26.20 7.56 -15.67
CA SER A 391 -26.58 8.29 -14.44
C SER A 391 -28.04 8.08 -14.04
N GLY A 392 -28.94 7.95 -15.02
CA GLY A 392 -30.36 7.66 -14.77
C GLY A 392 -30.60 6.28 -14.16
N ALA A 393 -29.77 5.28 -14.51
CA ALA A 393 -29.88 3.94 -13.93
C ALA A 393 -29.43 3.91 -12.46
N ALA A 394 -28.42 4.70 -12.10
CA ALA A 394 -27.98 4.84 -10.71
C ALA A 394 -29.10 5.37 -9.80
N LEU A 395 -30.04 6.18 -10.30
CA LEU A 395 -31.18 6.65 -9.51
C LEU A 395 -32.07 5.51 -9.02
N GLY A 396 -32.20 4.43 -9.80
CA GLY A 396 -32.96 3.24 -9.42
C GLY A 396 -32.16 2.20 -8.64
N ALA A 397 -30.84 2.17 -8.80
CA ALA A 397 -29.97 1.16 -8.20
C ALA A 397 -29.30 1.61 -6.89
N ALA A 398 -28.68 2.80 -6.89
CA ALA A 398 -27.72 3.23 -5.87
C ALA A 398 -28.34 3.35 -4.48
N GLU A 399 -29.29 4.27 -4.28
CA GLU A 399 -29.99 4.42 -3.01
C GLU A 399 -31.03 3.32 -2.79
N PRO A 400 -31.93 3.02 -3.76
CA PRO A 400 -33.04 2.12 -3.50
C PRO A 400 -32.61 0.68 -3.31
N ILE A 401 -31.49 0.21 -3.85
CA ILE A 401 -31.13 -1.21 -3.77
C ILE A 401 -29.82 -1.40 -3.02
N PHE A 402 -28.72 -0.82 -3.54
CA PHE A 402 -27.37 -1.02 -3.01
C PHE A 402 -27.17 -0.44 -1.61
N SER A 403 -27.59 0.81 -1.39
CA SER A 403 -27.41 1.48 -0.10
C SER A 403 -28.27 0.84 0.99
N ARG A 404 -29.50 0.40 0.66
CA ARG A 404 -30.33 -0.39 1.58
C ARG A 404 -29.72 -1.76 1.91
N ALA A 405 -29.06 -2.40 0.95
CA ALA A 405 -28.35 -3.66 1.16
C ALA A 405 -26.99 -3.51 1.85
N GLY A 406 -26.51 -2.27 2.05
CA GLY A 406 -25.18 -2.01 2.59
C GLY A 406 -24.04 -2.50 1.68
N ILE A 407 -24.26 -2.50 0.36
CA ILE A 407 -23.28 -2.95 -0.64
C ILE A 407 -22.78 -1.73 -1.40
N PRO A 408 -21.46 -1.51 -1.53
CA PRO A 408 -20.92 -0.44 -2.35
C PRO A 408 -21.31 -0.59 -3.82
N LEU A 409 -21.72 0.51 -4.44
CA LEU A 409 -21.87 0.63 -5.89
C LEU A 409 -20.90 1.71 -6.37
N MET A 410 -19.87 1.31 -7.11
CA MET A 410 -18.86 2.22 -7.65
C MET A 410 -19.06 2.45 -9.14
N SER A 411 -19.42 3.66 -9.54
CA SER A 411 -19.60 4.00 -10.95
C SER A 411 -18.32 4.51 -11.59
N ALA A 412 -18.00 3.93 -12.74
CA ALA A 412 -16.93 4.39 -13.62
C ALA A 412 -17.40 5.42 -14.66
N GLN A 413 -18.72 5.62 -14.82
CA GLN A 413 -19.30 6.39 -15.92
C GLN A 413 -20.27 7.49 -15.52
N ASN A 414 -20.87 7.45 -14.32
CA ASN A 414 -21.95 8.39 -14.02
C ASN A 414 -21.42 9.74 -13.53
N THR A 415 -21.58 10.74 -14.38
CA THR A 415 -21.05 12.09 -14.18
C THR A 415 -22.06 13.06 -13.56
N ALA A 416 -23.37 12.72 -13.57
CA ALA A 416 -24.43 13.61 -13.11
C ALA A 416 -24.18 14.11 -11.66
N PRO A 417 -24.24 15.43 -11.38
CA PRO A 417 -23.84 15.99 -10.09
C PRO A 417 -24.66 15.46 -8.92
N GLY A 418 -25.96 15.25 -9.11
CA GLY A 418 -26.88 14.84 -8.05
C GLY A 418 -26.65 13.43 -7.50
N LEU A 419 -25.78 12.62 -8.10
CA LEU A 419 -25.48 11.27 -7.62
C LEU A 419 -24.62 11.27 -6.36
N THR A 420 -23.73 12.26 -6.22
CA THR A 420 -22.87 12.43 -5.04
C THR A 420 -23.10 13.81 -4.44
N SER A 421 -23.92 13.89 -3.39
CA SER A 421 -24.22 15.15 -2.69
C SER A 421 -24.16 14.97 -1.18
N ILE A 422 -23.93 16.06 -0.44
CA ILE A 422 -23.93 16.05 1.03
C ILE A 422 -25.29 15.70 1.63
N GLU A 423 -26.37 15.83 0.84
CA GLU A 423 -27.74 15.49 1.21
C GLU A 423 -28.01 13.98 1.25
N LYS A 424 -27.02 13.16 0.88
CA LYS A 424 -27.09 11.68 0.91
C LYS A 424 -26.09 11.06 1.91
N PRO A 425 -26.11 11.41 3.20
CA PRO A 425 -25.07 11.00 4.17
C PRO A 425 -24.98 9.49 4.43
N GLY A 426 -25.95 8.69 3.98
CA GLY A 426 -25.99 7.23 4.13
C GLY A 426 -25.63 6.42 2.88
N SER A 427 -25.37 7.09 1.75
CA SER A 427 -25.19 6.42 0.46
C SER A 427 -23.97 5.51 0.42
N THR A 428 -24.11 4.30 -0.12
CA THR A 428 -22.96 3.41 -0.42
C THR A 428 -22.45 3.61 -1.85
N TYR A 429 -23.01 4.59 -2.57
CA TYR A 429 -22.58 4.95 -3.90
C TYR A 429 -21.25 5.71 -3.86
N ALA A 430 -20.37 5.37 -4.79
CA ALA A 430 -19.16 6.13 -5.07
C ALA A 430 -18.94 6.21 -6.59
N ARG A 431 -18.06 7.11 -7.02
CA ARG A 431 -17.67 7.17 -8.43
C ARG A 431 -16.21 7.53 -8.63
N THR A 432 -15.63 6.94 -9.68
CA THR A 432 -14.34 7.32 -10.26
C THR A 432 -14.51 8.26 -11.46
N ALA A 433 -15.72 8.31 -12.04
CA ALA A 433 -16.06 9.26 -13.09
C ALA A 433 -15.99 10.72 -12.60
N PRO A 434 -15.50 11.66 -13.44
CA PRO A 434 -15.59 13.09 -13.15
C PRO A 434 -17.03 13.58 -12.91
N ASN A 435 -17.16 14.65 -12.13
CA ASN A 435 -18.43 15.32 -11.90
C ASN A 435 -18.74 16.30 -13.05
N ASP A 436 -19.95 16.25 -13.60
CA ASP A 436 -20.41 17.15 -14.67
C ASP A 436 -20.37 18.63 -14.28
N LEU A 437 -20.35 18.96 -12.98
CA LEU A 437 -20.04 20.33 -12.53
C LEU A 437 -18.74 20.84 -13.17
N ILE A 438 -17.71 19.99 -13.21
CA ILE A 438 -16.43 20.29 -13.85
C ILE A 438 -16.61 20.39 -15.36
N GLN A 439 -17.20 19.37 -16.00
CA GLN A 439 -17.28 19.32 -17.46
C GLN A 439 -18.15 20.43 -18.04
N GLY A 440 -19.35 20.65 -17.52
CA GLY A 440 -20.22 21.74 -17.96
C GLY A 440 -19.54 23.10 -17.83
N SER A 441 -18.78 23.31 -16.75
CA SER A 441 -17.99 24.54 -16.58
C SER A 441 -16.87 24.69 -17.60
N VAL A 442 -16.11 23.62 -17.88
CA VAL A 442 -14.99 23.65 -18.84
C VAL A 442 -15.51 23.84 -20.27
N VAL A 443 -16.62 23.20 -20.63
CA VAL A 443 -17.22 23.30 -21.96
C VAL A 443 -17.76 24.71 -22.21
N ALA A 444 -18.40 25.34 -21.22
CA ALA A 444 -18.83 26.74 -21.34
C ALA A 444 -17.64 27.68 -21.58
N ASP A 445 -16.52 27.48 -20.88
CA ASP A 445 -15.29 28.25 -21.12
C ASP A 445 -14.73 28.04 -22.53
N PHE A 446 -14.78 26.81 -23.08
CA PHE A 446 -14.38 26.53 -24.46
C PHE A 446 -15.30 27.19 -25.48
N VAL A 447 -16.61 27.11 -25.29
CA VAL A 447 -17.59 27.69 -26.23
C VAL A 447 -17.43 29.20 -26.34
N VAL A 448 -17.22 29.90 -25.22
CA VAL A 448 -17.03 31.36 -25.24
C VAL A 448 -15.63 31.74 -25.70
N ASN A 449 -14.57 31.14 -25.15
CA ASN A 449 -13.19 31.59 -25.42
C ASN A 449 -12.56 30.95 -26.66
N GLY A 450 -12.92 29.70 -26.95
CA GLY A 450 -12.41 28.93 -28.08
C GLY A 450 -13.22 29.13 -29.36
N LEU A 451 -14.55 29.17 -29.26
CA LEU A 451 -15.43 29.36 -30.42
C LEU A 451 -15.92 30.81 -30.57
N SER A 452 -15.68 31.69 -29.60
CA SER A 452 -16.19 33.07 -29.59
C SER A 452 -17.72 33.16 -29.65
N ALA A 453 -18.43 32.10 -29.22
CA ALA A 453 -19.88 32.04 -29.25
C ALA A 453 -20.48 32.90 -28.13
N LYS A 454 -21.52 33.67 -28.46
CA LYS A 454 -22.27 34.52 -27.52
C LYS A 454 -23.66 33.99 -27.23
N THR A 455 -24.28 33.33 -28.21
CA THR A 455 -25.59 32.69 -28.07
C THR A 455 -25.48 31.21 -28.40
N VAL A 456 -25.92 30.34 -27.50
CA VAL A 456 -25.79 28.89 -27.64
C VAL A 456 -27.16 28.23 -27.54
N SER A 457 -27.49 27.36 -28.50
CA SER A 457 -28.66 26.49 -28.40
C SER A 457 -28.32 25.27 -27.54
N VAL A 458 -29.12 24.98 -26.51
CA VAL A 458 -28.88 23.86 -25.60
C VAL A 458 -29.92 22.76 -25.86
N ILE A 459 -29.46 21.53 -26.07
CA ILE A 459 -30.32 20.37 -26.33
C ILE A 459 -30.14 19.35 -25.21
N SER A 460 -31.24 18.83 -24.67
CA SER A 460 -31.24 17.72 -23.73
C SER A 460 -32.04 16.56 -24.26
N ASP A 461 -31.63 15.32 -24.00
CA ASP A 461 -32.42 14.12 -24.36
C ASP A 461 -33.51 13.79 -23.33
N GLY A 462 -33.70 14.64 -22.32
CA GLY A 462 -34.65 14.45 -21.22
C GLY A 462 -34.17 13.48 -20.14
N THR A 463 -32.94 12.99 -20.22
CA THR A 463 -32.33 12.21 -19.13
C THR A 463 -31.77 13.13 -18.05
N VAL A 464 -31.73 12.64 -16.81
CA VAL A 464 -31.12 13.35 -15.67
C VAL A 464 -29.66 13.77 -15.93
N TYR A 465 -28.93 12.96 -16.70
CA TYR A 465 -27.57 13.27 -17.14
C TYR A 465 -27.56 14.52 -18.01
N SER A 466 -28.32 14.49 -19.10
CA SER A 466 -28.33 15.56 -20.10
C SER A 466 -28.87 16.87 -19.53
N GLU A 467 -29.90 16.78 -18.69
CA GLU A 467 -30.48 17.93 -18.01
C GLU A 467 -29.51 18.56 -17.00
N GLN A 468 -28.85 17.79 -16.13
CA GLN A 468 -27.97 18.36 -15.11
C GLN A 468 -26.65 18.89 -15.69
N LEU A 469 -26.08 18.20 -16.68
CA LEU A 469 -24.90 18.68 -17.40
C LEU A 469 -25.24 19.94 -18.22
N GLY A 470 -26.37 19.93 -18.93
CA GLY A 470 -26.89 21.09 -19.65
C GLY A 470 -27.13 22.29 -18.72
N GLN A 471 -27.73 22.07 -17.54
CA GLN A 471 -27.95 23.15 -16.57
C GLN A 471 -26.64 23.73 -16.05
N THR A 472 -25.67 22.88 -15.70
CA THR A 472 -24.32 23.33 -15.28
C THR A 472 -23.68 24.22 -16.34
N PHE A 473 -23.79 23.83 -17.61
CA PHE A 473 -23.30 24.62 -18.73
C PHE A 473 -24.02 25.97 -18.84
N VAL A 474 -25.36 25.99 -18.75
CA VAL A 474 -26.18 27.22 -18.80
C VAL A 474 -25.78 28.19 -17.68
N ASP A 475 -25.64 27.69 -16.45
CA ASP A 475 -25.26 28.49 -15.28
C ASP A 475 -23.88 29.14 -15.48
N ARG A 476 -22.90 28.33 -15.93
CA ARG A 476 -21.55 28.84 -16.22
C ARG A 476 -21.57 29.85 -17.35
N LEU A 477 -22.29 29.57 -18.44
CA LEU A 477 -22.37 30.43 -19.63
C LEU A 477 -22.87 31.83 -19.27
N GLY A 478 -23.91 31.91 -18.42
CA GLY A 478 -24.42 33.17 -17.89
C GLY A 478 -23.39 33.93 -17.05
N SER A 479 -22.62 33.23 -16.22
CA SER A 479 -21.57 33.84 -15.38
C SER A 479 -20.40 34.46 -16.18
N ILE A 480 -20.18 34.01 -17.42
CA ILE A 480 -19.11 34.48 -18.31
C ILE A 480 -19.61 35.37 -19.46
N GLY A 481 -20.85 35.85 -19.38
CA GLY A 481 -21.38 36.89 -20.27
C GLY A 481 -21.93 36.40 -21.62
N ALA A 482 -22.21 35.10 -21.75
CA ALA A 482 -22.89 34.51 -22.91
C ALA A 482 -24.32 34.05 -22.54
N THR A 483 -25.16 33.84 -23.55
CA THR A 483 -26.59 33.53 -23.40
C THR A 483 -26.89 32.13 -23.92
N ALA A 484 -27.54 31.30 -23.10
CA ALA A 484 -28.16 30.06 -23.56
C ALA A 484 -29.60 30.34 -24.00
N LEU A 485 -29.98 29.83 -25.17
CA LEU A 485 -31.38 29.75 -25.57
C LEU A 485 -32.10 28.73 -24.68
N PRO A 486 -33.45 28.79 -24.58
CA PRO A 486 -34.22 27.81 -23.85
C PRO A 486 -33.85 26.38 -24.27
N THR A 487 -33.60 25.52 -23.29
CA THR A 487 -33.21 24.13 -23.56
C THR A 487 -34.32 23.41 -24.31
N VAL A 488 -33.97 22.80 -25.45
CA VAL A 488 -34.87 21.97 -26.25
C VAL A 488 -34.75 20.53 -25.77
N ILE A 489 -35.88 19.89 -25.47
CA ILE A 489 -35.94 18.49 -25.09
C ILE A 489 -36.12 17.62 -26.35
N ALA A 490 -35.19 16.72 -26.59
CA ALA A 490 -35.06 15.87 -27.77
C ALA A 490 -34.86 14.39 -27.38
N PRO A 491 -35.86 13.70 -26.82
CA PRO A 491 -35.73 12.30 -26.45
C PRO A 491 -35.49 11.40 -27.66
N LYS A 492 -35.04 10.16 -27.42
CA LYS A 492 -34.91 9.15 -28.47
C LYS A 492 -36.21 9.01 -29.28
N GLY A 493 -36.12 9.04 -30.60
CA GLY A 493 -37.27 8.95 -31.52
C GLY A 493 -37.99 10.27 -31.79
N SER A 494 -37.43 11.41 -31.38
CA SER A 494 -37.94 12.73 -31.75
C SER A 494 -37.84 13.00 -33.25
N ASP A 495 -38.55 14.03 -33.73
CA ASP A 495 -38.35 14.57 -35.08
C ASP A 495 -37.06 15.40 -35.13
N PHE A 496 -35.92 14.71 -35.25
CA PHE A 496 -34.59 15.34 -35.28
C PHE A 496 -34.42 16.29 -36.45
N SER A 497 -35.10 16.06 -37.59
CA SER A 497 -35.10 16.98 -38.73
C SER A 497 -35.78 18.31 -38.40
N ALA A 498 -36.86 18.31 -37.61
CA ALA A 498 -37.47 19.54 -37.12
C ALA A 498 -36.60 20.26 -36.10
N ILE A 499 -35.96 19.52 -35.19
CA ILE A 499 -35.06 20.08 -34.18
C ILE A 499 -33.82 20.70 -34.85
N ALA A 500 -33.21 20.01 -35.82
CA ALA A 500 -32.08 20.52 -36.59
C ALA A 500 -32.43 21.81 -37.36
N ARG A 501 -33.63 21.89 -37.97
CA ARG A 501 -34.12 23.14 -38.57
C ARG A 501 -34.26 24.26 -37.54
N SER A 502 -34.87 23.98 -36.39
CA SER A 502 -35.02 24.97 -35.32
C SER A 502 -33.66 25.47 -34.80
N ILE A 503 -32.66 24.58 -34.71
CA ILE A 503 -31.29 24.93 -34.35
C ILE A 503 -30.72 25.93 -35.37
N VAL A 504 -30.81 25.63 -36.66
CA VAL A 504 -30.25 26.47 -37.73
C VAL A 504 -30.99 27.81 -37.82
N GLU A 505 -32.32 27.81 -37.70
CA GLU A 505 -33.16 29.01 -37.76
C GLU A 505 -33.00 29.91 -36.52
N SER A 506 -32.56 29.37 -35.39
CA SER A 506 -32.35 30.15 -34.15
C SER A 506 -31.28 31.22 -34.27
N GLY A 507 -30.33 31.06 -35.21
CA GLY A 507 -29.18 31.95 -35.35
C GLY A 507 -28.17 31.85 -34.19
N ALA A 508 -28.20 30.77 -33.40
CA ALA A 508 -27.19 30.52 -32.37
C ALA A 508 -25.80 30.34 -33.00
N ASP A 509 -24.77 30.83 -32.30
CA ASP A 509 -23.38 30.74 -32.75
C ASP A 509 -22.84 29.29 -32.64
N ALA A 510 -23.40 28.51 -31.71
CA ALA A 510 -23.08 27.11 -31.47
C ALA A 510 -24.28 26.35 -30.89
N VAL A 511 -24.21 25.01 -30.97
CA VAL A 511 -25.10 24.10 -30.25
C VAL A 511 -24.31 23.38 -29.19
N TYR A 512 -24.85 23.30 -27.97
CA TYR A 512 -24.41 22.35 -26.97
C TYR A 512 -25.48 21.26 -26.79
N MET A 513 -25.10 20.01 -27.04
CA MET A 513 -26.01 18.85 -26.98
C MET A 513 -25.41 17.74 -26.12
N PRO A 514 -25.41 17.86 -24.76
CA PRO A 514 -24.94 16.81 -23.86
C PRO A 514 -25.88 15.60 -23.80
N VAL A 515 -26.13 14.94 -24.92
CA VAL A 515 -27.10 13.86 -25.08
C VAL A 515 -26.41 12.50 -25.11
N ASN A 516 -27.17 11.42 -24.92
CA ASN A 516 -26.69 10.05 -25.06
C ASN A 516 -26.87 9.52 -26.49
N SER A 517 -26.05 8.55 -26.90
CA SER A 517 -26.34 7.74 -28.09
C SER A 517 -27.61 6.89 -27.86
N PRO A 518 -28.58 6.86 -28.82
CA PRO A 518 -28.38 7.24 -30.22
C PRO A 518 -28.74 8.69 -30.64
N VAL A 519 -29.16 9.53 -29.69
CA VAL A 519 -29.52 10.92 -29.99
C VAL A 519 -28.32 11.72 -30.50
N CYS A 520 -27.09 11.34 -30.11
CA CYS A 520 -25.84 11.90 -30.63
C CYS A 520 -25.79 11.84 -32.17
N GLU A 521 -25.80 10.63 -32.72
CA GLU A 521 -25.68 10.39 -34.15
C GLU A 521 -26.89 10.89 -34.93
N ASP A 522 -28.11 10.61 -34.44
CA ASP A 522 -29.35 10.98 -35.13
C ASP A 522 -29.46 12.50 -35.31
N LEU A 523 -29.10 13.28 -34.27
CA LEU A 523 -29.17 14.74 -34.35
C LEU A 523 -28.02 15.33 -35.16
N MET A 524 -26.79 14.79 -35.08
CA MET A 524 -25.68 15.22 -35.93
C MET A 524 -25.97 14.98 -37.41
N ASP A 525 -26.57 13.83 -37.74
CA ASP A 525 -26.96 13.48 -39.11
C ASP A 525 -28.07 14.42 -39.62
N ALA A 526 -29.08 14.70 -38.80
CA ALA A 526 -30.13 15.66 -39.14
C ALA A 526 -29.59 17.10 -39.33
N ILE A 527 -28.61 17.52 -38.52
CA ILE A 527 -27.94 18.83 -38.67
C ILE A 527 -27.14 18.85 -39.98
N ALA A 528 -26.41 17.79 -40.31
CA ALA A 528 -25.66 17.69 -41.57
C ALA A 528 -26.57 17.79 -42.80
N GLU A 529 -27.78 17.25 -42.71
CA GLU A 529 -28.79 17.26 -43.79
C GLU A 529 -29.57 18.58 -43.89
N THR A 530 -29.56 19.38 -42.84
CA THR A 530 -30.24 20.67 -42.81
C THR A 530 -29.42 21.72 -43.56
N PRO A 531 -29.99 22.46 -44.54
CA PRO A 531 -29.29 23.53 -45.24
C PRO A 531 -28.72 24.57 -44.26
N GLY A 532 -27.41 24.78 -44.29
CA GLY A 532 -26.70 25.68 -43.37
C GLY A 532 -26.21 25.04 -42.07
N GLY A 533 -26.62 23.80 -41.75
CA GLY A 533 -26.25 23.11 -40.51
C GLY A 533 -24.77 22.73 -40.41
N GLY A 534 -24.11 22.39 -41.53
CA GLY A 534 -22.70 22.01 -41.53
C GLY A 534 -21.72 23.10 -41.06
N GLY A 535 -22.14 24.37 -41.03
CA GLY A 535 -21.33 25.49 -40.55
C GLY A 535 -21.44 25.75 -39.04
N ILE A 536 -22.49 25.25 -38.38
CA ILE A 536 -22.71 25.47 -36.96
C ILE A 536 -21.77 24.56 -36.16
N ALA A 537 -21.11 25.11 -35.15
CA ALA A 537 -20.31 24.31 -34.23
C ALA A 537 -21.24 23.45 -33.35
N VAL A 538 -21.09 22.13 -33.45
CA VAL A 538 -21.85 21.17 -32.65
C VAL A 538 -20.95 20.69 -31.52
N VAL A 539 -21.21 21.14 -30.30
CA VAL A 539 -20.45 20.74 -29.10
C VAL A 539 -21.23 19.69 -28.33
N THR A 540 -20.59 18.56 -28.04
CA THR A 540 -21.18 17.45 -27.31
C THR A 540 -20.33 17.03 -26.10
N SER A 541 -20.82 16.03 -25.39
CA SER A 541 -20.26 15.45 -24.16
C SER A 541 -19.61 14.08 -24.39
N ASP A 542 -19.06 13.56 -23.31
CA ASP A 542 -18.36 12.27 -23.18
C ASP A 542 -19.25 11.09 -23.57
N ALA A 543 -20.56 11.18 -23.34
CA ALA A 543 -21.53 10.18 -23.78
C ALA A 543 -21.52 9.94 -25.31
N CYS A 544 -21.11 10.94 -26.10
CA CYS A 544 -20.95 10.82 -27.55
C CYS A 544 -19.51 10.47 -27.97
N VAL A 545 -18.53 10.47 -27.05
CA VAL A 545 -17.12 10.08 -27.33
C VAL A 545 -17.01 8.56 -27.34
N ASN A 546 -17.55 7.94 -28.38
CA ASN A 546 -17.49 6.50 -28.61
C ASN A 546 -17.24 6.22 -30.10
N SER A 547 -16.76 5.02 -30.41
CA SER A 547 -16.38 4.63 -31.78
C SER A 547 -17.53 4.72 -32.79
N ASP A 548 -18.77 4.56 -32.33
CA ASP A 548 -19.94 4.41 -33.18
C ASP A 548 -20.45 5.77 -33.69
N VAL A 549 -20.15 6.86 -32.98
CA VAL A 549 -20.60 8.23 -33.31
C VAL A 549 -19.61 8.97 -34.24
N VAL A 550 -18.36 8.49 -34.38
CA VAL A 550 -17.30 9.18 -35.15
C VAL A 550 -17.71 9.50 -36.60
N SER A 551 -18.48 8.62 -37.25
CA SER A 551 -18.94 8.79 -38.63
C SER A 551 -19.92 9.95 -38.79
N SER A 552 -20.97 10.02 -37.95
CA SER A 552 -21.94 11.11 -37.95
C SER A 552 -21.29 12.43 -37.54
N ALA A 553 -20.38 12.40 -36.56
CA ALA A 553 -19.62 13.57 -36.14
C ALA A 553 -18.74 14.15 -37.26
N ALA A 554 -18.19 13.31 -38.14
CA ALA A 554 -17.39 13.75 -39.28
C ALA A 554 -18.21 14.50 -40.35
N ARG A 555 -19.55 14.45 -40.30
CA ARG A 555 -20.44 15.15 -41.24
C ARG A 555 -20.76 16.59 -40.84
N VAL A 556 -20.42 17.00 -39.61
CA VAL A 556 -20.67 18.34 -39.05
C VAL A 556 -19.39 18.94 -38.47
N ASN A 557 -19.40 20.23 -38.11
CA ASN A 557 -18.31 20.85 -37.35
C ASN A 557 -18.40 20.45 -35.86
N ALA A 558 -18.20 19.15 -35.57
CA ALA A 558 -18.36 18.58 -34.24
C ALA A 558 -17.13 18.73 -33.35
N TYR A 559 -17.41 19.02 -32.09
CA TYR A 559 -16.49 19.01 -30.96
C TYR A 559 -17.08 18.12 -29.86
N ALA A 560 -16.29 17.26 -29.26
CA ALA A 560 -16.73 16.40 -28.17
C ALA A 560 -15.86 16.61 -26.94
N SER A 561 -16.52 16.87 -25.81
CA SER A 561 -15.85 17.03 -24.51
C SER A 561 -15.80 15.73 -23.74
N GLY A 562 -14.82 15.57 -22.85
CA GLY A 562 -14.74 14.43 -21.94
C GLY A 562 -13.43 14.40 -21.16
N PRO A 563 -13.18 13.36 -20.36
CA PRO A 563 -11.89 13.15 -19.71
C PRO A 563 -10.74 13.25 -20.71
N ASP A 564 -9.71 14.05 -20.39
CA ASP A 564 -8.51 14.18 -21.21
C ASP A 564 -7.62 12.94 -21.04
N ILE A 565 -7.51 12.14 -22.10
CA ILE A 565 -6.68 10.93 -22.10
C ILE A 565 -5.31 11.14 -22.78
N THR A 566 -4.97 12.36 -23.20
CA THR A 566 -3.70 12.61 -23.90
C THR A 566 -2.49 12.43 -22.98
N ALA A 567 -2.61 12.87 -21.73
CA ALA A 567 -1.57 12.59 -20.72
C ALA A 567 -1.51 11.09 -20.38
N LEU A 568 -2.65 10.40 -20.43
CA LEU A 568 -2.75 8.98 -20.17
C LEU A 568 -1.99 8.15 -21.22
N GLY A 569 -2.17 8.47 -22.51
CA GLY A 569 -1.44 7.83 -23.61
C GLY A 569 0.09 7.93 -23.52
N LYS A 570 0.61 8.86 -22.71
CA LYS A 570 2.05 9.05 -22.47
C LYS A 570 2.57 8.32 -21.24
N LYS A 571 1.70 7.78 -20.38
CA LYS A 571 2.11 7.02 -19.18
C LYS A 571 2.62 5.64 -19.59
N PRO A 572 3.83 5.22 -19.15
CA PRO A 572 4.38 3.90 -19.50
C PRO A 572 3.44 2.74 -19.16
N PHE A 573 2.80 2.76 -17.99
CA PHE A 573 1.83 1.73 -17.63
C PHE A 573 0.69 1.61 -18.64
N TYR A 574 0.18 2.74 -19.13
CA TYR A 574 -0.92 2.71 -20.10
C TYR A 574 -0.44 2.23 -21.47
N SER A 575 0.54 2.92 -22.07
CA SER A 575 0.96 2.66 -23.46
C SER A 575 1.74 1.37 -23.64
N GLU A 576 2.50 0.94 -22.63
CA GLU A 576 3.37 -0.23 -22.75
C GLU A 576 2.72 -1.52 -22.24
N GLN A 577 1.73 -1.42 -21.35
CA GLN A 577 1.08 -2.57 -20.71
C GLN A 577 -0.43 -2.58 -20.96
N TYR A 578 -1.19 -1.66 -20.36
CA TYR A 578 -2.65 -1.69 -20.35
C TYR A 578 -3.28 -1.66 -21.76
N GLU A 579 -2.85 -0.73 -22.62
CA GLU A 579 -3.39 -0.58 -23.97
C GLU A 579 -3.07 -1.82 -24.83
N LYS A 580 -1.86 -2.37 -24.67
CA LYS A 580 -1.46 -3.60 -25.37
C LYS A 580 -2.28 -4.79 -24.92
N ALA A 581 -2.47 -4.94 -23.59
CA ALA A 581 -3.31 -5.99 -23.01
C ALA A 581 -4.76 -5.86 -23.50
N TYR A 582 -5.29 -4.65 -23.52
CA TYR A 582 -6.61 -4.38 -24.07
C TYR A 582 -6.72 -4.84 -25.53
N ILE A 583 -5.78 -4.44 -26.38
CA ILE A 583 -5.79 -4.79 -27.81
C ILE A 583 -5.60 -6.30 -28.00
N SER A 584 -4.69 -6.94 -27.28
CA SER A 584 -4.42 -8.38 -27.41
C SER A 584 -5.59 -9.23 -26.96
N THR A 585 -6.26 -8.85 -25.87
CA THR A 585 -7.34 -9.62 -25.27
C THR A 585 -8.66 -9.42 -26.01
N PHE A 586 -8.94 -8.21 -26.51
CA PHE A 586 -10.24 -7.87 -27.08
C PHE A 586 -10.25 -7.58 -28.59
N GLY A 587 -9.08 -7.56 -29.24
CA GLY A 587 -8.95 -7.47 -30.69
C GLY A 587 -9.21 -6.09 -31.31
N GLY A 588 -9.05 -5.00 -30.55
CA GLY A 588 -9.26 -3.64 -31.07
C GLY A 588 -8.88 -2.54 -30.09
N GLN A 589 -8.93 -1.29 -30.57
CA GLN A 589 -8.74 -0.09 -29.75
C GLN A 589 -9.87 0.09 -28.73
N PRO A 590 -9.65 0.85 -27.64
CA PRO A 590 -10.70 1.27 -26.72
C PRO A 590 -11.93 1.83 -27.45
N LEU A 591 -13.12 1.38 -27.03
CA LEU A 591 -14.39 1.81 -27.65
C LEU A 591 -14.91 3.13 -27.08
N SER A 592 -14.50 3.45 -25.85
CA SER A 592 -14.85 4.67 -25.13
C SER A 592 -13.69 5.11 -24.24
N VAL A 593 -13.83 6.27 -23.61
CA VAL A 593 -12.87 6.79 -22.61
C VAL A 593 -13.02 6.15 -21.22
N TRP A 594 -14.02 5.27 -21.02
CA TRP A 594 -14.43 4.81 -19.69
C TRP A 594 -13.80 3.50 -19.21
N ASN A 595 -13.12 2.74 -20.07
CA ASN A 595 -12.47 1.49 -19.68
C ASN A 595 -11.45 1.66 -18.55
N THR A 596 -10.60 2.70 -18.59
CA THR A 596 -9.60 2.94 -17.54
C THR A 596 -10.22 3.42 -16.23
N SER A 597 -11.33 4.17 -16.31
CA SER A 597 -12.13 4.53 -15.14
C SER A 597 -12.76 3.30 -14.48
N ALA A 598 -13.17 2.30 -15.28
CA ALA A 598 -13.70 1.03 -14.78
C ALA A 598 -12.62 0.11 -14.22
N PHE A 599 -11.44 0.10 -14.83
CA PHE A 599 -10.25 -0.56 -14.28
C PHE A 599 -9.89 0.03 -12.91
N ASP A 600 -9.85 1.36 -12.80
CA ASP A 600 -9.54 2.03 -11.53
C ASP A 600 -10.62 1.80 -10.47
N ALA A 601 -11.91 1.88 -10.83
CA ALA A 601 -13.00 1.58 -9.92
C ALA A 601 -12.89 0.17 -9.33
N THR A 602 -12.57 -0.79 -10.17
CA THR A 602 -12.43 -2.20 -9.78
C THR A 602 -11.22 -2.41 -8.86
N ASN A 603 -10.05 -1.88 -9.23
CA ASN A 603 -8.85 -1.97 -8.39
C ASN A 603 -9.02 -1.24 -7.06
N LEU A 604 -9.68 -0.08 -7.05
CA LEU A 604 -9.97 0.66 -5.82
C LEU A 604 -10.86 -0.16 -4.88
N LEU A 605 -11.87 -0.88 -5.40
CA LEU A 605 -12.67 -1.81 -4.62
C LEU A 605 -11.83 -2.99 -4.10
N PHE A 606 -10.98 -3.60 -4.93
CA PHE A 606 -10.11 -4.70 -4.52
C PHE A 606 -9.11 -4.29 -3.44
N ASP A 607 -8.49 -3.13 -3.57
CA ASP A 607 -7.59 -2.58 -2.56
C ASP A 607 -8.33 -2.28 -1.25
N SER A 608 -9.56 -1.76 -1.35
CA SER A 608 -10.41 -1.52 -0.19
C SER A 608 -10.77 -2.82 0.52
N ILE A 609 -11.08 -3.89 -0.22
CA ILE A 609 -11.34 -5.23 0.34
C ILE A 609 -10.09 -5.78 1.03
N GLN A 610 -8.93 -5.73 0.38
CA GLN A 610 -7.66 -6.24 0.95
C GLN A 610 -7.30 -5.56 2.27
N ARG A 611 -7.61 -4.28 2.42
CA ARG A 611 -7.33 -3.51 3.64
C ARG A 611 -8.17 -3.90 4.84
N ILE A 612 -9.39 -4.37 4.62
CA ILE A 612 -10.40 -4.58 5.68
C ILE A 612 -10.83 -6.04 5.84
N ALA A 613 -10.42 -6.92 4.93
CA ALA A 613 -10.74 -8.33 5.02
C ALA A 613 -9.95 -8.98 6.16
N VAL A 614 -10.63 -9.77 6.97
CA VAL A 614 -10.03 -10.59 8.03
C VAL A 614 -9.80 -11.98 7.46
N LEU A 615 -8.53 -12.40 7.39
CA LEU A 615 -8.14 -13.73 6.94
C LEU A 615 -8.28 -14.74 8.09
N GLY A 616 -9.06 -15.80 7.85
CA GLY A 616 -9.18 -16.95 8.74
C GLY A 616 -7.99 -17.90 8.59
N SER A 617 -7.70 -18.66 9.64
CA SER A 617 -6.64 -19.68 9.62
C SER A 617 -6.91 -20.85 8.67
N ASP A 618 -8.18 -21.02 8.25
CA ASP A 618 -8.65 -22.00 7.29
C ASP A 618 -8.60 -21.51 5.83
N GLY A 619 -8.15 -20.28 5.60
CA GLY A 619 -8.15 -19.64 4.28
C GLY A 619 -9.49 -19.02 3.89
N SER A 620 -10.46 -18.93 4.80
CA SER A 620 -11.65 -18.10 4.60
C SER A 620 -11.33 -16.61 4.74
N ILE A 621 -12.10 -15.75 4.09
CA ILE A 621 -12.04 -14.30 4.31
C ILE A 621 -13.37 -13.77 4.83
N SER A 622 -13.30 -12.84 5.77
CA SER A 622 -14.46 -12.17 6.36
C SER A 622 -14.37 -10.67 6.13
N ILE A 623 -15.38 -10.11 5.46
CA ILE A 623 -15.41 -8.73 4.96
C ILE A 623 -16.51 -7.94 5.68
N PRO A 624 -16.19 -7.06 6.65
CA PRO A 624 -17.18 -6.20 7.29
C PRO A 624 -17.68 -5.13 6.30
N ARG A 625 -19.00 -5.03 6.12
CA ARG A 625 -19.59 -4.18 5.06
C ARG A 625 -19.48 -2.70 5.36
N SER A 626 -19.67 -2.30 6.61
CA SER A 626 -19.50 -0.90 7.00
C SER A 626 -18.05 -0.47 6.88
N ALA A 627 -17.12 -1.36 7.26
CA ALA A 627 -15.69 -1.13 7.06
C ALA A 627 -15.31 -0.94 5.59
N LEU A 628 -15.86 -1.75 4.68
CA LEU A 628 -15.60 -1.61 3.25
C LEU A 628 -16.07 -0.25 2.70
N ILE A 629 -17.27 0.20 3.08
CA ILE A 629 -17.79 1.51 2.67
C ILE A 629 -16.91 2.64 3.20
N GLU A 630 -16.45 2.53 4.44
CA GLU A 630 -15.59 3.54 5.05
C GLU A 630 -14.19 3.56 4.42
N ALA A 631 -13.61 2.39 4.14
CA ALA A 631 -12.33 2.26 3.45
C ALA A 631 -12.32 2.98 2.10
N ILE A 632 -13.43 2.93 1.35
CA ILE A 632 -13.59 3.69 0.10
C ILE A 632 -13.61 5.21 0.38
N ARG A 633 -14.40 5.65 1.37
CA ARG A 633 -14.63 7.09 1.65
C ARG A 633 -13.41 7.82 2.17
N VAL A 634 -12.45 7.12 2.77
CA VAL A 634 -11.22 7.71 3.31
C VAL A 634 -10.06 7.72 2.31
N ILE A 635 -10.30 7.25 1.08
CA ILE A 635 -9.27 7.28 0.04
C ILE A 635 -8.85 8.71 -0.26
N ASN A 636 -7.54 8.92 -0.24
CA ASN A 636 -6.92 10.20 -0.51
C ASN A 636 -5.63 9.96 -1.29
N GLY A 637 -5.57 10.43 -2.53
CA GLY A 637 -4.36 10.32 -3.36
C GLY A 637 -4.17 8.98 -4.07
N TYR A 638 -5.23 8.18 -4.27
CA TYR A 638 -5.17 6.94 -5.04
C TYR A 638 -4.77 7.23 -6.49
N ARG A 639 -3.67 6.64 -6.97
CA ARG A 639 -3.16 6.90 -8.32
C ARG A 639 -3.70 5.88 -9.30
N GLY A 640 -4.89 6.13 -9.82
CA GLY A 640 -5.47 5.36 -10.91
C GLY A 640 -4.77 5.60 -12.24
N VAL A 641 -5.03 4.71 -13.19
CA VAL A 641 -4.68 4.82 -14.60
C VAL A 641 -5.32 6.09 -15.15
N SER A 642 -6.64 6.23 -15.02
CA SER A 642 -7.45 7.35 -15.52
C SER A 642 -7.15 8.66 -14.80
N ASN A 643 -7.08 8.65 -13.46
CA ASN A 643 -6.97 9.85 -12.63
C ASN A 643 -6.39 9.55 -11.24
N GLN A 644 -5.85 10.58 -10.58
CA GLN A 644 -5.66 10.58 -9.14
C GLN A 644 -6.99 10.83 -8.41
N MET A 645 -7.32 10.01 -7.42
CA MET A 645 -8.60 10.03 -6.73
C MET A 645 -8.47 10.42 -5.27
N VAL A 646 -9.41 11.22 -4.80
CA VAL A 646 -9.59 11.62 -3.41
C VAL A 646 -11.08 11.45 -3.10
N CYS A 647 -11.47 10.37 -2.45
CA CYS A 647 -12.86 10.14 -2.10
C CYS A 647 -13.29 11.09 -0.97
N LYS A 648 -14.49 11.65 -1.15
CA LYS A 648 -15.19 12.40 -0.10
C LYS A 648 -16.26 11.52 0.53
N PRO A 649 -16.76 11.88 1.72
CA PRO A 649 -17.89 11.17 2.34
C PRO A 649 -19.15 11.07 1.46
N THR A 650 -19.29 11.96 0.48
CA THR A 650 -20.37 11.93 -0.53
C THR A 650 -20.23 10.82 -1.58
N GLY A 651 -19.11 10.10 -1.59
CA GLY A 651 -18.79 9.09 -2.61
C GLY A 651 -18.12 9.64 -3.87
N ASP A 652 -17.93 10.96 -3.97
CA ASP A 652 -17.25 11.56 -5.13
C ASP A 652 -15.72 11.40 -4.98
N CYS A 653 -15.09 10.58 -5.82
CA CYS A 653 -13.64 10.36 -5.77
C CYS A 653 -12.85 11.17 -6.80
N ALA A 654 -13.51 11.71 -7.84
CA ALA A 654 -12.88 12.50 -8.88
C ALA A 654 -12.93 14.00 -8.55
N GLN A 655 -12.26 14.40 -7.47
CA GLN A 655 -12.28 15.78 -6.95
C GLN A 655 -11.59 16.80 -7.86
N SER A 656 -10.80 16.32 -8.80
CA SER A 656 -10.17 17.09 -9.87
C SER A 656 -10.27 16.27 -11.14
N ALA A 657 -10.52 16.93 -12.26
CA ALA A 657 -10.49 16.29 -13.57
C ALA A 657 -9.95 17.26 -14.61
N THR A 658 -9.21 16.71 -15.56
CA THR A 658 -8.84 17.41 -16.79
C THR A 658 -9.87 17.05 -17.84
N ILE A 659 -10.59 18.05 -18.32
CA ILE A 659 -11.60 17.89 -19.37
C ILE A 659 -11.01 18.46 -20.66
N ALA A 660 -10.96 17.63 -21.68
CA ALA A 660 -10.54 17.98 -23.02
C ALA A 660 -11.74 18.17 -23.94
N VAL A 661 -11.54 18.93 -25.02
CA VAL A 661 -12.44 19.03 -26.16
C VAL A 661 -11.68 18.61 -27.41
N TYR A 662 -12.21 17.61 -28.11
CA TYR A 662 -11.64 17.04 -29.33
C TYR A 662 -12.48 17.45 -30.53
N ARG A 663 -11.84 17.66 -31.67
CA ARG A 663 -12.55 17.96 -32.93
C ARG A 663 -12.72 16.69 -33.74
N ALA A 664 -13.92 16.46 -34.26
CA ALA A 664 -14.16 15.34 -35.17
C ALA A 664 -13.33 15.49 -36.47
N PRO A 665 -12.88 14.39 -37.10
CA PRO A 665 -13.09 12.98 -36.71
C PRO A 665 -12.06 12.45 -35.69
N PHE A 666 -11.16 13.29 -35.16
CA PHE A 666 -10.01 12.87 -34.35
C PHE A 666 -10.34 12.74 -32.87
N TRP A 667 -11.27 11.83 -32.56
CA TRP A 667 -11.67 11.53 -31.19
C TRP A 667 -10.76 10.46 -30.56
N PRO A 668 -10.62 10.45 -29.22
CA PRO A 668 -9.74 9.55 -28.48
C PRO A 668 -10.27 8.10 -28.35
N VAL A 669 -10.96 7.60 -29.38
CA VAL A 669 -11.65 6.30 -29.39
C VAL A 669 -11.61 5.67 -30.77
N GLY A 670 -11.72 4.34 -30.81
CA GLY A 670 -11.73 3.59 -32.06
C GLY A 670 -10.50 3.87 -32.94
N PRO A 671 -10.64 3.88 -34.29
CA PRO A 671 -9.51 4.09 -35.20
C PRO A 671 -8.83 5.46 -35.07
N SER A 672 -9.53 6.46 -34.54
CA SER A 672 -9.03 7.83 -34.39
C SER A 672 -8.16 8.02 -33.14
N ALA A 673 -8.18 7.08 -32.19
CA ALA A 673 -7.52 7.21 -30.89
C ALA A 673 -6.03 7.59 -31.02
N ALA A 674 -5.30 6.92 -31.92
CA ALA A 674 -3.85 7.05 -32.08
C ALA A 674 -3.37 8.43 -32.57
N ILE A 675 -4.26 9.27 -33.10
CA ILE A 675 -3.94 10.60 -33.67
C ILE A 675 -4.78 11.72 -33.05
N SER A 676 -5.50 11.42 -31.98
CA SER A 676 -6.36 12.38 -31.30
C SER A 676 -5.55 13.37 -30.47
N GLU A 677 -5.75 14.67 -30.69
CA GLU A 677 -5.18 15.75 -29.90
C GLU A 677 -6.30 16.75 -29.56
N PRO A 678 -6.39 17.21 -28.30
CA PRO A 678 -7.45 18.12 -27.90
C PRO A 678 -7.22 19.52 -28.47
N VAL A 679 -8.29 20.17 -28.92
CA VAL A 679 -8.27 21.59 -29.33
C VAL A 679 -8.35 22.53 -28.13
N PHE A 680 -8.78 22.01 -26.99
CA PHE A 680 -8.85 22.70 -25.71
C PHE A 680 -8.76 21.67 -24.59
N SER A 681 -8.06 21.99 -23.52
CA SER A 681 -8.01 21.15 -22.33
C SER A 681 -7.84 22.02 -21.09
N LYS A 682 -8.56 21.67 -20.03
CA LYS A 682 -8.53 22.41 -18.77
C LYS A 682 -8.69 21.47 -17.58
N THR A 683 -7.78 21.60 -16.62
CA THR A 683 -7.93 20.97 -15.30
C THR A 683 -8.72 21.88 -14.39
N GLU A 684 -9.74 21.33 -13.75
CA GLU A 684 -10.56 22.02 -12.77
C GLU A 684 -10.82 21.11 -11.56
N THR A 685 -11.01 21.73 -10.40
CA THR A 685 -11.40 21.02 -9.18
C THR A 685 -12.86 21.22 -8.89
N LEU A 686 -13.51 20.21 -8.32
CA LEU A 686 -14.92 20.29 -7.95
C LEU A 686 -15.17 21.45 -6.97
N ALA A 687 -14.27 21.63 -6.00
CA ALA A 687 -14.34 22.73 -5.03
C ALA A 687 -14.26 24.11 -5.70
N ALA A 688 -13.39 24.29 -6.71
CA ALA A 688 -13.26 25.57 -7.41
C ALA A 688 -14.48 25.88 -8.27
N VAL A 689 -15.11 24.87 -8.87
CA VAL A 689 -16.36 25.06 -9.63
C VAL A 689 -17.50 25.43 -8.70
N VAL A 690 -17.69 24.67 -7.61
CA VAL A 690 -18.74 24.95 -6.62
C VAL A 690 -18.57 26.31 -5.95
N ALA A 691 -17.35 26.83 -5.83
CA ALA A 691 -17.12 28.16 -5.27
C ALA A 691 -17.42 29.34 -6.22
N ARG A 692 -17.56 29.08 -7.53
CA ARG A 692 -17.76 30.11 -8.57
C ARG A 692 -19.17 30.15 -9.13
N ASN A 693 -19.93 29.07 -9.00
CA ASN A 693 -21.35 28.97 -9.30
C ASN A 693 -22.16 29.26 -8.03
#